data_AF-A0A0F8N4R5-F1
#
_entry.id   AF-A0A0F8N4R5-F1
#
_cell.length_a   1.000
_cell.length_b   1.000
_cell.length_c   1.000
_cell.angle_alpha   90.00
_cell.angle_beta   90.00
_cell.angle_gamma   90.00
#
_symmetry.space_group_name_H-M   'P 1'
#
loop_
_entity.id
_entity.type
_entity.pdbx_description
1 polymer ?
#
loop_
_entity_poly.entity_id
_entity_poly.type
_entity_poly.pdbx_seq_one_letter_code
_entity_poly.pdbx_strand_id
1 'polypeptide(L)'
;MLFFLGPSLVLAVHMSVDSYPDLLTSGAASRYRMLWVIGVALVYKYCLIEGLSRYTLAQGEDIFRGFRHIPGPQNWEVIFIMCIYTLELLGFGGIAFFAGTFLVQLLPGLFSVKLMAIFSLILAGLFLYKCPYSFFERIVSFFVCLIIIGTLYTLLGTGIPFVDMSRELAPVLEKEQLITIMGLLGAVGSSLSLLFYSTWLKEKIGARHGEAYFSRHFRNVRLSQGLAFLLTGLFSFAFMTIGLSSGSSTDFFNGIYLSLHKLPYGVPVFVLTSYVVFVALILTGIDGRARAIASILRGTGISFRDETTLYRGIISGLVIILAFIIIFGEPGSILTWVSALASIMFAFIGFMVVYLDFKLPAYARGSKLWRFLMVTGSFLFLLVALLKEEQLLLFGVPLMERVTVVAFVIYLFSSSKNMRLALERGFSMADRALIVIVFGTLSIYGTTQAILFDGAFINFRDLGPMIAGLIGGPVLGGLAGLIGGLYRYSLGGWTALPCAVATILAGVLAGYAAICWKGRLDYLRLTGLGVFVEAIHLLVIFPLLVYPAPLEDIFNLIRSFLLPMILTNVFGLAIFLYILKEQSFFLENRFVSRLQKAGGLKVSLQTLTVLISVLALLILEESFMTTGIQLIERFVVVAFFLYILSGTAMIKNSLKRSLSLKEQSLMALDFGFLSIYGTLQAVSVGEALVNFRDLGPMIAGLLCGPFAGAAAGFMGGSVRYMQGGWTALPCAVASVAAGLLAGVFSKQWQKKFSYIRFVFLGVFMESMHLFVLLPLLTYPAPLSDVLEVVRSFYLPMTAINVLGLLFFLYVIQELNSVDTGNLKPASKVNAGRTETSVLIKPLAASVLIFLAAANDGYLLNVSVPLLERMLVVAFSLYLFSRTETLCEAVAGRISGSSRIWLVMCFGLLSVYGTMRAVPVDGILVNFRDLGPMLAGLLGGPLIGGLTGLIGGIYRLSQGGWTAVPCAVATIAAGLVAGGFSIFWKRKLNYPKLIFLGALVECLHLLVIFPLLVYPAPLEDIMNVIRNCLPSMLLVNCLGLVLFLYILREQGLYPEGCEKELSDEIVSVPPFLGRDTTR
;
A
#
# COMPACT_ATOMS: atom_id res chain seq x y z
N MET A 1 -42.81 20.11 8.14
CA MET A 1 -42.21 19.66 6.85
C MET A 1 -41.85 20.83 5.93
N LEU A 2 -42.81 21.70 5.55
CA LEU A 2 -42.60 22.81 4.58
C LEU A 2 -41.39 23.72 4.87
N PHE A 3 -41.09 24.01 6.14
CA PHE A 3 -39.97 24.89 6.52
C PHE A 3 -38.58 24.37 6.11
N PHE A 4 -38.35 23.05 6.11
CA PHE A 4 -37.04 22.46 5.77
C PHE A 4 -36.98 21.91 4.34
N LEU A 5 -38.06 22.11 3.58
CA LEU A 5 -38.17 21.60 2.22
C LEU A 5 -37.17 22.29 1.29
N GLY A 6 -37.00 23.60 1.38
CA GLY A 6 -36.14 24.34 0.45
C GLY A 6 -34.65 23.95 0.46
N PRO A 7 -33.94 23.87 1.61
CA PRO A 7 -32.57 23.36 1.63
C PRO A 7 -32.45 21.94 1.05
N SER A 8 -33.48 21.12 1.21
CA SER A 8 -33.52 19.75 0.70
C SER A 8 -33.81 19.71 -0.81
N LEU A 9 -34.60 20.65 -1.34
CA LEU A 9 -34.81 20.81 -2.79
C LEU A 9 -33.57 21.36 -3.50
N VAL A 10 -32.88 22.32 -2.88
CA VAL A 10 -31.57 22.81 -3.33
C VAL A 10 -30.59 21.65 -3.42
N LEU A 11 -30.56 20.80 -2.38
CA LEU A 11 -29.77 19.57 -2.38
C LEU A 11 -30.20 18.61 -3.49
N ALA A 12 -31.50 18.36 -3.67
CA ALA A 12 -32.00 17.44 -4.70
C ALA A 12 -31.55 17.84 -6.11
N VAL A 13 -31.65 19.12 -6.45
CA VAL A 13 -31.15 19.62 -7.76
C VAL A 13 -29.65 19.47 -7.85
N HIS A 14 -28.91 19.87 -6.82
CA HIS A 14 -27.46 19.73 -6.84
C HIS A 14 -27.03 18.27 -7.04
N MET A 15 -27.64 17.34 -6.31
CA MET A 15 -27.38 15.90 -6.36
C MET A 15 -27.70 15.23 -7.70
N SER A 16 -28.78 15.65 -8.34
CA SER A 16 -29.31 15.01 -9.54
C SER A 16 -28.59 15.47 -10.81
N VAL A 17 -28.02 16.68 -10.75
CA VAL A 17 -27.43 17.36 -11.90
C VAL A 17 -25.90 17.16 -11.98
N ASP A 18 -25.22 17.03 -10.84
CA ASP A 18 -23.77 16.80 -10.79
C ASP A 18 -23.36 15.49 -11.50
N SER A 19 -24.23 14.46 -11.44
CA SER A 19 -24.02 13.16 -12.11
C SER A 19 -24.62 13.07 -13.52
N TYR A 20 -25.14 14.16 -14.07
CA TYR A 20 -25.90 14.15 -15.33
C TYR A 20 -25.11 13.52 -16.51
N PRO A 21 -23.86 13.91 -16.79
CA PRO A 21 -23.09 13.31 -17.89
C PRO A 21 -22.77 11.83 -17.66
N ASP A 22 -22.39 11.45 -16.44
CA ASP A 22 -22.02 10.08 -16.08
C ASP A 22 -23.21 9.11 -16.17
N LEU A 23 -24.42 9.57 -15.83
CA LEU A 23 -25.65 8.79 -15.95
C LEU A 23 -26.04 8.53 -17.40
N LEU A 24 -25.87 9.53 -18.28
CA LEU A 24 -26.16 9.39 -19.71
C LEU A 24 -25.20 8.42 -20.39
N THR A 25 -23.90 8.57 -20.15
CA THR A 25 -22.86 7.69 -20.73
C THR A 25 -22.99 6.26 -20.21
N SER A 26 -23.29 6.09 -18.92
CA SER A 26 -23.51 4.77 -18.32
C SER A 26 -24.76 4.08 -18.85
N GLY A 27 -25.84 4.84 -19.11
CA GLY A 27 -27.04 4.32 -19.75
C GLY A 27 -26.78 3.81 -21.17
N ALA A 28 -25.97 4.55 -21.94
CA ALA A 28 -25.56 4.16 -23.29
C ALA A 28 -24.65 2.90 -23.28
N ALA A 29 -23.74 2.79 -22.32
CA ALA A 29 -22.74 1.71 -22.27
C ALA A 29 -23.22 0.43 -21.58
N SER A 30 -24.04 0.52 -20.53
CA SER A 30 -24.34 -0.61 -19.64
C SER A 30 -25.84 -0.87 -19.42
N ARG A 31 -26.72 -0.21 -20.19
CA ARG A 31 -28.19 -0.34 -20.13
C ARG A 31 -28.69 -0.23 -18.68
N TYR A 32 -29.50 -1.18 -18.17
CA TYR A 32 -30.03 -1.15 -16.80
C TYR A 32 -29.20 -1.93 -15.77
N ARG A 33 -28.10 -2.57 -16.20
CA ARG A 33 -27.25 -3.41 -15.32
C ARG A 33 -26.61 -2.64 -14.16
N MET A 34 -26.50 -1.31 -14.27
CA MET A 34 -25.90 -0.45 -13.25
C MET A 34 -26.90 0.21 -12.29
N LEU A 35 -28.20 -0.10 -12.39
CA LEU A 35 -29.21 0.50 -11.51
C LEU A 35 -28.99 0.15 -10.03
N TRP A 36 -28.50 -1.05 -9.71
CA TRP A 36 -28.21 -1.44 -8.33
C TRP A 36 -27.07 -0.60 -7.72
N VAL A 37 -26.11 -0.17 -8.53
CA VAL A 37 -24.98 0.69 -8.12
C VAL A 37 -25.50 2.06 -7.67
N ILE A 38 -26.43 2.64 -8.43
CA ILE A 38 -27.14 3.87 -8.07
C ILE A 38 -27.86 3.70 -6.73
N GLY A 39 -28.56 2.57 -6.54
CA GLY A 39 -29.23 2.25 -5.28
C GLY A 39 -28.27 2.22 -4.09
N VAL A 40 -27.15 1.50 -4.20
CA VAL A 40 -26.13 1.41 -3.15
C VAL A 40 -25.52 2.78 -2.85
N ALA A 41 -25.18 3.57 -3.89
CA ALA A 41 -24.63 4.91 -3.73
C ALA A 41 -25.59 5.85 -2.98
N LEU A 42 -26.87 5.87 -3.38
CA LEU A 42 -27.87 6.75 -2.77
C LEU A 42 -28.17 6.37 -1.32
N VAL A 43 -28.20 5.07 -0.98
CA VAL A 43 -28.38 4.62 0.41
C VAL A 43 -27.24 5.12 1.30
N TYR A 44 -25.99 4.95 0.86
CA TYR A 44 -24.83 5.42 1.61
C TYR A 44 -24.84 6.95 1.77
N LYS A 45 -25.06 7.68 0.67
CA LYS A 45 -25.08 9.15 0.68
C LYS A 45 -26.24 9.71 1.50
N TYR A 46 -27.37 9.01 1.55
CA TYR A 46 -28.49 9.36 2.42
C TYR A 46 -28.09 9.25 3.89
N CYS A 47 -27.45 8.14 4.28
CA CYS A 47 -26.92 7.98 5.63
C CYS A 47 -25.90 9.08 5.95
N LEU A 48 -25.03 9.46 5.01
CA LEU A 48 -24.06 10.53 5.19
C LEU A 48 -24.76 11.89 5.45
N ILE A 49 -25.73 12.27 4.62
CA ILE A 49 -26.56 13.48 4.80
C ILE A 49 -27.32 13.48 6.13
N GLU A 50 -27.86 12.33 6.55
CA GLU A 50 -28.52 12.21 7.85
C GLU A 50 -27.51 12.40 9.01
N GLY A 51 -26.27 11.95 8.86
CA GLY A 51 -25.19 12.25 9.81
C GLY A 51 -24.88 13.74 9.91
N LEU A 52 -24.75 14.41 8.75
CA LEU A 52 -24.49 15.85 8.65
C LEU A 52 -25.62 16.68 9.28
N SER A 53 -26.88 16.32 9.03
CA SER A 53 -28.02 17.05 9.60
C SER A 53 -28.13 16.88 11.10
N ARG A 54 -27.84 15.67 11.62
CA ARG A 54 -27.82 15.44 13.07
C ARG A 54 -26.74 16.26 13.75
N TYR A 55 -25.53 16.29 13.18
CA TYR A 55 -24.44 17.12 13.67
C TYR A 55 -24.85 18.61 13.71
N THR A 56 -25.33 19.13 12.58
CA THR A 56 -25.66 20.54 12.40
C THR A 56 -26.79 21.00 13.35
N LEU A 57 -27.83 20.17 13.54
CA LEU A 57 -28.94 20.49 14.45
C LEU A 57 -28.57 20.39 15.93
N ALA A 58 -27.67 19.46 16.28
CA ALA A 58 -27.26 19.26 17.66
C ALA A 58 -26.28 20.34 18.13
N GLN A 59 -25.24 20.62 17.34
CA GLN A 59 -24.17 21.56 17.70
C GLN A 59 -24.47 23.00 17.27
N GLY A 60 -25.39 23.20 16.30
CA GLY A 60 -25.66 24.53 15.79
C GLY A 60 -24.49 25.12 15.01
N GLU A 61 -23.68 24.31 14.35
CA GLU A 61 -22.63 24.75 13.43
C GLU A 61 -22.61 23.86 12.18
N ASP A 62 -22.04 24.32 11.09
CA ASP A 62 -21.86 23.50 9.89
C ASP A 62 -20.75 22.44 10.07
N ILE A 63 -20.73 21.45 9.18
CA ILE A 63 -19.78 20.33 9.29
C ILE A 63 -18.32 20.76 9.15
N PHE A 64 -18.02 21.85 8.44
CA PHE A 64 -16.64 22.28 8.22
C PHE A 64 -15.99 22.75 9.52
N ARG A 65 -16.75 23.44 10.37
CA ARG A 65 -16.33 23.70 11.77
C ARG A 65 -16.27 22.42 12.59
N GLY A 66 -17.17 21.47 12.33
CA GLY A 66 -17.14 20.17 12.98
C GLY A 66 -15.85 19.39 12.74
N PHE A 67 -15.31 19.42 11.52
CA PHE A 67 -14.04 18.75 11.23
C PHE A 67 -12.86 19.32 12.02
N ARG A 68 -12.90 20.58 12.44
CA ARG A 68 -11.88 21.15 13.32
C ARG A 68 -11.81 20.50 14.70
N HIS A 69 -12.90 19.90 15.17
CA HIS A 69 -12.97 19.19 16.45
C HIS A 69 -12.36 17.77 16.37
N ILE A 70 -11.91 17.35 15.18
CA ILE A 70 -11.16 16.11 14.98
C ILE A 70 -9.68 16.40 15.25
N PRO A 71 -8.99 15.58 16.07
CA PRO A 71 -7.60 15.81 16.41
C PRO A 71 -6.71 15.81 15.15
N GLY A 72 -5.91 16.86 14.99
CA GLY A 72 -4.99 17.03 13.87
C GLY A 72 -4.13 18.29 14.03
N PRO A 73 -3.20 18.55 13.09
CA PRO A 73 -2.37 19.76 13.10
C PRO A 73 -3.22 21.03 12.98
N GLN A 74 -2.70 22.18 13.43
CA GLN A 74 -3.49 23.41 13.47
C GLN A 74 -4.02 23.77 12.07
N ASN A 75 -5.34 23.96 11.95
CA ASN A 75 -6.06 24.28 10.71
C ASN A 75 -5.90 23.23 9.59
N TRP A 76 -5.64 21.97 9.93
CA TRP A 76 -5.51 20.89 8.95
C TRP A 76 -6.76 20.74 8.08
N GLU A 77 -7.94 21.00 8.66
CA GLU A 77 -9.23 20.94 7.99
C GLU A 77 -9.30 21.97 6.85
N VAL A 78 -8.71 23.14 7.04
CA VAL A 78 -8.66 24.20 6.02
C VAL A 78 -7.88 23.71 4.81
N ILE A 79 -6.69 23.15 5.02
CA ILE A 79 -5.83 22.65 3.93
C ILE A 79 -6.51 21.49 3.21
N PHE A 80 -7.08 20.55 3.97
CA PHE A 80 -7.77 19.38 3.44
C PHE A 80 -8.96 19.79 2.57
N ILE A 81 -9.86 20.64 3.08
CA ILE A 81 -11.07 21.06 2.37
C ILE A 81 -10.74 21.99 1.18
N MET A 82 -9.77 22.91 1.32
CA MET A 82 -9.39 23.81 0.23
C MET A 82 -8.71 23.09 -0.93
N CYS A 83 -7.88 22.08 -0.66
CA CYS A 83 -7.30 21.22 -1.70
C CYS A 83 -8.41 20.52 -2.48
N ILE A 84 -9.35 19.91 -1.76
CA ILE A 84 -10.52 19.25 -2.34
C ILE A 84 -11.32 20.20 -3.23
N TYR A 85 -11.66 21.39 -2.75
CA TYR A 85 -12.47 22.34 -3.52
C TYR A 85 -11.75 22.90 -4.72
N THR A 86 -10.44 23.07 -4.65
CA THR A 86 -9.64 23.49 -5.80
C THR A 86 -9.71 22.44 -6.91
N LEU A 87 -9.62 21.16 -6.55
CA LEU A 87 -9.73 20.04 -7.51
C LEU A 87 -11.14 19.94 -8.10
N GLU A 88 -12.20 20.06 -7.28
CA GLU A 88 -13.58 20.07 -7.80
C GLU A 88 -13.88 21.28 -8.69
N LEU A 89 -13.24 22.42 -8.44
CA LEU A 89 -13.43 23.64 -9.25
C LEU A 89 -13.00 23.41 -10.70
N LEU A 90 -11.99 22.57 -10.93
CA LEU A 90 -11.54 22.18 -12.28
C LEU A 90 -12.64 21.42 -13.04
N GLY A 91 -13.35 20.50 -12.37
CA GLY A 91 -14.50 19.79 -12.95
C GLY A 91 -15.70 20.71 -13.22
N PHE A 92 -15.88 21.74 -12.39
CA PHE A 92 -16.98 22.71 -12.52
C PHE A 92 -16.88 23.59 -13.78
N GLY A 93 -15.69 23.77 -14.35
CA GLY A 93 -15.52 24.39 -15.67
C GLY A 93 -16.22 23.61 -16.80
N GLY A 94 -16.27 22.28 -16.70
CA GLY A 94 -16.98 21.42 -17.66
C GLY A 94 -18.50 21.55 -17.59
N ILE A 95 -19.04 21.69 -16.37
CA ILE A 95 -20.46 21.94 -16.13
C ILE A 95 -20.90 23.25 -16.80
N ALA A 96 -20.10 24.31 -16.67
CA ALA A 96 -20.38 25.58 -17.35
C ALA A 96 -20.27 25.45 -18.88
N PHE A 97 -19.30 24.68 -19.38
CA PHE A 97 -19.17 24.38 -20.81
C PHE A 97 -20.42 23.68 -21.36
N PHE A 98 -20.95 22.66 -20.66
CA PHE A 98 -22.21 22.00 -21.03
C PHE A 98 -23.39 22.98 -21.02
N ALA A 99 -23.50 23.87 -20.03
CA ALA A 99 -24.51 24.93 -20.03
C ALA A 99 -24.45 25.76 -21.33
N GLY A 100 -23.23 26.14 -21.75
CA GLY A 100 -22.99 26.83 -23.01
C GLY A 100 -23.42 26.01 -24.23
N THR A 101 -23.14 24.70 -24.26
CA THR A 101 -23.54 23.84 -25.39
C THR A 101 -25.06 23.78 -25.57
N PHE A 102 -25.83 23.59 -24.49
CA PHE A 102 -27.28 23.54 -24.56
C PHE A 102 -27.88 24.91 -24.91
N LEU A 103 -27.26 26.01 -24.45
CA LEU A 103 -27.71 27.36 -24.81
C LEU A 103 -27.50 27.66 -26.29
N VAL A 104 -26.36 27.25 -26.87
CA VAL A 104 -26.10 27.39 -28.32
C VAL A 104 -27.06 26.53 -29.14
N GLN A 105 -27.44 25.35 -28.66
CA GLN A 105 -28.46 24.53 -29.33
C GLN A 105 -29.86 25.16 -29.29
N LEU A 106 -30.18 25.94 -28.26
CA LEU A 106 -31.45 26.67 -28.15
C LEU A 106 -31.46 27.93 -29.03
N LEU A 107 -30.29 28.54 -29.26
CA LEU A 107 -30.08 29.77 -30.04
C LEU A 107 -28.99 29.56 -31.10
N PRO A 108 -29.25 28.77 -32.16
CA PRO A 108 -28.24 28.43 -33.15
C PRO A 108 -27.72 29.66 -33.91
N GLY A 109 -26.40 29.76 -34.08
CA GLY A 109 -25.73 30.71 -34.99
C GLY A 109 -25.29 32.06 -34.41
N LEU A 110 -25.50 32.34 -33.12
CA LEU A 110 -25.18 33.65 -32.55
C LEU A 110 -23.75 33.77 -31.95
N PHE A 111 -23.22 32.76 -31.23
CA PHE A 111 -21.92 32.85 -30.54
C PHE A 111 -21.25 31.48 -30.28
N SER A 112 -19.95 31.48 -29.91
CA SER A 112 -19.21 30.26 -29.55
C SER A 112 -19.64 29.68 -28.18
N VAL A 113 -19.50 28.35 -28.01
CA VAL A 113 -19.87 27.63 -26.78
C VAL A 113 -19.18 28.20 -25.54
N LYS A 114 -17.87 28.51 -25.63
CA LYS A 114 -17.10 29.08 -24.52
C LYS A 114 -17.65 30.44 -24.07
N LEU A 115 -18.06 31.30 -25.03
CA LEU A 115 -18.61 32.62 -24.71
C LEU A 115 -19.97 32.49 -24.01
N MET A 116 -20.83 31.58 -24.47
CA MET A 116 -22.12 31.31 -23.84
C MET A 116 -21.98 30.71 -22.45
N ALA A 117 -21.01 29.82 -22.24
CA ALA A 117 -20.68 29.28 -20.91
C ALA A 117 -20.27 30.39 -19.93
N ILE A 118 -19.40 31.31 -20.37
CA ILE A 118 -18.96 32.47 -19.57
C ILE A 118 -20.14 33.40 -19.29
N PHE A 119 -21.03 33.64 -20.27
CA PHE A 119 -22.23 34.45 -20.08
C PHE A 119 -23.15 33.88 -18.99
N SER A 120 -23.48 32.58 -19.06
CA SER A 120 -24.30 31.91 -18.04
C SER A 120 -23.63 31.95 -16.65
N LEU A 121 -22.30 31.80 -16.59
CA LEU A 121 -21.53 31.89 -15.35
C LEU A 121 -21.57 33.31 -14.74
N ILE A 122 -21.35 34.35 -15.53
CA ILE A 122 -21.39 35.75 -15.07
C ILE A 122 -22.80 36.10 -14.59
N LEU A 123 -23.84 35.69 -15.33
CA LEU A 123 -25.23 35.93 -14.96
C LEU A 123 -25.56 35.27 -13.60
N ALA A 124 -25.12 34.02 -13.39
CA ALA A 124 -25.27 33.33 -12.13
C ALA A 124 -24.52 34.03 -10.98
N GLY A 125 -23.29 34.49 -11.23
CA GLY A 125 -22.50 35.26 -10.27
C GLY A 125 -23.15 36.58 -9.86
N LEU A 126 -23.63 37.36 -10.84
CA LEU A 126 -24.34 38.63 -10.61
C LEU A 126 -25.63 38.43 -9.82
N PHE A 127 -26.36 37.36 -10.12
CA PHE A 127 -27.57 36.98 -9.38
C PHE A 127 -27.25 36.70 -7.91
N LEU A 128 -26.25 35.86 -7.62
CA LEU A 128 -25.84 35.53 -6.25
C LEU A 128 -25.27 36.73 -5.49
N TYR A 129 -24.64 37.68 -6.18
CA TYR A 129 -24.07 38.87 -5.58
C TYR A 129 -25.11 39.77 -4.90
N LYS A 130 -26.33 39.82 -5.47
CA LYS A 130 -27.43 40.71 -5.03
C LYS A 130 -28.53 40.01 -4.23
N CYS A 131 -28.61 38.67 -4.25
CA CYS A 131 -29.77 37.95 -3.72
C CYS A 131 -29.60 37.42 -2.28
N PRO A 132 -30.59 37.64 -1.38
CA PRO A 132 -30.61 36.99 -0.07
C PRO A 132 -30.97 35.51 -0.19
N TYR A 133 -30.56 34.70 0.79
CA TYR A 133 -30.76 33.24 0.79
C TYR A 133 -32.24 32.82 0.59
N SER A 134 -33.19 33.53 1.21
CA SER A 134 -34.63 33.22 1.10
C SER A 134 -35.20 33.41 -0.32
N PHE A 135 -34.55 34.22 -1.15
CA PHE A 135 -34.91 34.41 -2.55
C PHE A 135 -34.20 33.37 -3.44
N PHE A 136 -32.93 33.10 -3.16
CA PHE A 136 -32.18 31.99 -3.78
C PHE A 136 -32.91 30.65 -3.64
N GLU A 137 -33.36 30.31 -2.43
CA GLU A 137 -34.11 29.06 -2.14
C GLU A 137 -35.37 28.95 -3.00
N ARG A 138 -36.12 30.05 -3.17
CA ARG A 138 -37.35 30.08 -3.97
C ARG A 138 -37.09 29.90 -5.46
N ILE A 139 -36.04 30.54 -5.99
CA ILE A 139 -35.67 30.43 -7.40
C ILE A 139 -35.14 29.03 -7.73
N VAL A 140 -34.26 28.48 -6.89
CA VAL A 140 -33.79 27.10 -7.09
C VAL A 140 -34.96 26.13 -6.99
N SER A 141 -35.90 26.34 -6.05
CA SER A 141 -37.12 25.52 -5.96
C SER A 141 -37.98 25.58 -7.23
N PHE A 142 -38.09 26.76 -7.85
CA PHE A 142 -38.77 26.92 -9.14
C PHE A 142 -38.05 26.16 -10.26
N PHE A 143 -36.72 26.22 -10.33
CA PHE A 143 -35.95 25.41 -11.27
C PHE A 143 -36.16 23.91 -11.03
N VAL A 144 -36.25 23.43 -9.79
CA VAL A 144 -36.59 22.02 -9.52
C VAL A 144 -37.89 21.63 -10.22
N CYS A 145 -38.95 22.43 -10.08
CA CYS A 145 -40.25 22.14 -10.69
C CYS A 145 -40.15 22.07 -12.23
N LEU A 146 -39.41 22.99 -12.85
CA LEU A 146 -39.16 22.96 -14.29
C LEU A 146 -38.39 21.71 -14.70
N ILE A 147 -37.37 21.32 -13.94
CA ILE A 147 -36.57 20.12 -14.18
C ILE A 147 -37.45 18.86 -14.06
N ILE A 148 -38.30 18.76 -13.03
CA ILE A 148 -39.25 17.64 -12.87
C ILE A 148 -40.18 17.54 -14.09
N ILE A 149 -40.83 18.64 -14.45
CA ILE A 149 -41.81 18.64 -15.55
C ILE A 149 -41.11 18.30 -16.88
N GLY A 150 -39.97 18.92 -17.15
CA GLY A 150 -39.21 18.70 -18.39
C GLY A 150 -38.67 17.27 -18.50
N THR A 151 -38.08 16.73 -17.43
CA THR A 151 -37.54 15.35 -17.43
C THR A 151 -38.63 14.31 -17.58
N LEU A 152 -39.75 14.45 -16.85
CA LEU A 152 -40.91 13.56 -17.00
C LEU A 152 -41.48 13.64 -18.42
N TYR A 153 -41.58 14.84 -19.00
CA TYR A 153 -42.02 15.02 -20.37
C TYR A 153 -41.12 14.27 -21.35
N THR A 154 -39.80 14.41 -21.22
CA THR A 154 -38.83 13.70 -22.09
C THR A 154 -38.85 12.19 -21.92
N LEU A 155 -39.11 11.70 -20.70
CA LEU A 155 -39.19 10.27 -20.39
C LEU A 155 -40.38 9.58 -21.07
N LEU A 156 -41.49 10.30 -21.29
CA LEU A 156 -42.64 9.78 -22.03
C LEU A 156 -42.30 9.41 -23.49
N GLY A 157 -41.25 10.02 -24.06
CA GLY A 157 -40.84 9.82 -25.45
C GLY A 157 -39.92 8.62 -25.65
N THR A 158 -39.12 8.29 -24.64
CA THR A 158 -38.15 7.18 -24.69
C THR A 158 -38.79 5.81 -24.40
N GLY A 159 -39.89 5.79 -23.62
CA GLY A 159 -40.55 4.56 -23.16
C GLY A 159 -39.76 3.83 -22.06
N ILE A 160 -40.44 3.08 -21.19
CA ILE A 160 -39.82 2.30 -20.11
C ILE A 160 -40.05 0.80 -20.39
N PRO A 161 -39.03 0.03 -20.81
CA PRO A 161 -39.15 -1.41 -21.01
C PRO A 161 -39.06 -2.14 -19.65
N PHE A 162 -40.19 -2.24 -18.95
CA PHE A 162 -40.26 -2.86 -17.61
C PHE A 162 -39.76 -4.31 -17.55
N VAL A 163 -39.91 -5.07 -18.65
CA VAL A 163 -39.48 -6.48 -18.73
C VAL A 163 -37.95 -6.60 -18.75
N ASP A 164 -37.28 -5.81 -19.57
CA ASP A 164 -35.81 -5.81 -19.67
C ASP A 164 -35.15 -5.36 -18.37
N MET A 165 -35.73 -4.34 -17.72
CA MET A 165 -35.26 -3.83 -16.44
C MET A 165 -35.27 -4.89 -15.33
N SER A 166 -36.30 -5.74 -15.29
CA SER A 166 -36.43 -6.78 -14.25
C SER A 166 -35.38 -7.89 -14.37
N ARG A 167 -34.91 -8.17 -15.60
CA ARG A 167 -33.88 -9.19 -15.88
C ARG A 167 -32.47 -8.67 -15.65
N GLU A 168 -32.25 -7.37 -15.83
CA GLU A 168 -30.93 -6.73 -15.73
C GLU A 168 -30.61 -6.19 -14.32
N LEU A 169 -31.52 -6.35 -13.34
CA LEU A 169 -31.32 -5.84 -11.98
C LEU A 169 -30.31 -6.63 -11.13
N ALA A 170 -29.94 -7.83 -11.56
CA ALA A 170 -29.01 -8.70 -10.82
C ALA A 170 -27.57 -8.15 -10.89
N PRO A 171 -26.84 -8.10 -9.76
CA PRO A 171 -25.47 -7.58 -9.73
C PRO A 171 -24.51 -8.56 -10.41
N VAL A 172 -24.17 -8.28 -11.68
CA VAL A 172 -23.14 -8.99 -12.42
C VAL A 172 -21.93 -8.07 -12.57
N LEU A 173 -20.75 -8.54 -12.14
CA LEU A 173 -19.50 -7.79 -12.17
C LEU A 173 -18.64 -8.26 -13.36
N GLU A 174 -18.61 -7.47 -14.42
CA GLU A 174 -17.70 -7.66 -15.56
C GLU A 174 -16.46 -6.76 -15.38
N LYS A 175 -15.25 -7.26 -15.71
CA LYS A 175 -13.98 -6.55 -15.49
C LYS A 175 -13.92 -5.19 -16.18
N GLU A 176 -14.49 -5.09 -17.37
CA GLU A 176 -14.51 -3.86 -18.19
C GLU A 176 -15.39 -2.76 -17.58
N GLN A 177 -16.31 -3.12 -16.68
CA GLN A 177 -17.31 -2.20 -16.12
C GLN A 177 -16.92 -1.60 -14.76
N LEU A 178 -15.79 -1.99 -14.18
CA LEU A 178 -15.32 -1.48 -12.89
C LEU A 178 -15.16 0.04 -12.86
N ILE A 179 -14.63 0.64 -13.95
CA ILE A 179 -14.47 2.10 -14.06
C ILE A 179 -15.83 2.80 -14.02
N THR A 180 -16.83 2.25 -14.71
CA THR A 180 -18.19 2.79 -14.78
C THR A 180 -18.91 2.66 -13.43
N ILE A 181 -18.81 1.50 -12.77
CA ILE A 181 -19.36 1.28 -11.42
C ILE A 181 -18.80 2.32 -10.45
N MET A 182 -17.52 2.64 -10.56
CA MET A 182 -16.85 3.61 -9.70
C MET A 182 -17.19 5.06 -9.99
N GLY A 183 -17.22 5.41 -11.27
CA GLY A 183 -17.74 6.70 -11.71
C GLY A 183 -19.14 6.92 -11.15
N LEU A 184 -20.00 5.91 -11.23
CA LEU A 184 -21.35 5.98 -10.69
C LEU A 184 -21.38 6.06 -9.15
N LEU A 185 -20.64 5.23 -8.42
CA LEU A 185 -20.58 5.32 -6.95
C LEU A 185 -20.11 6.69 -6.48
N GLY A 186 -19.09 7.26 -7.12
CA GLY A 186 -18.56 8.59 -6.83
C GLY A 186 -19.51 9.73 -7.23
N ALA A 187 -20.02 9.71 -8.46
CA ALA A 187 -20.78 10.81 -9.05
C ALA A 187 -22.26 10.83 -8.63
N VAL A 188 -22.93 9.68 -8.59
CA VAL A 188 -24.40 9.59 -8.40
C VAL A 188 -24.81 10.21 -7.07
N GLY A 189 -25.65 11.24 -7.09
CA GLY A 189 -26.10 11.94 -5.90
C GLY A 189 -25.12 13.00 -5.38
N SER A 190 -24.36 13.63 -6.27
CA SER A 190 -23.31 14.65 -6.04
C SER A 190 -22.02 14.15 -5.39
N SER A 191 -20.92 14.80 -5.77
CA SER A 191 -19.57 14.75 -5.21
C SER A 191 -19.52 15.32 -3.76
N LEU A 192 -18.35 15.80 -3.30
CA LEU A 192 -18.19 16.29 -1.92
C LEU A 192 -18.95 17.59 -1.67
N SER A 193 -19.47 18.18 -2.74
CA SER A 193 -20.44 19.27 -2.71
C SER A 193 -21.72 18.92 -1.94
N LEU A 194 -21.99 17.65 -1.68
CA LEU A 194 -23.03 17.18 -0.75
C LEU A 194 -22.85 17.72 0.69
N LEU A 195 -21.62 18.08 1.08
CA LEU A 195 -21.34 18.77 2.35
C LEU A 195 -21.96 20.17 2.43
N PHE A 196 -22.24 20.84 1.30
CA PHE A 196 -22.87 22.16 1.31
C PHE A 196 -24.24 22.15 2.00
N TYR A 197 -24.91 20.99 2.05
CA TYR A 197 -26.16 20.86 2.76
C TYR A 197 -26.09 21.33 4.22
N SER A 198 -24.98 21.09 4.93
CA SER A 198 -24.85 21.57 6.31
C SER A 198 -24.87 23.10 6.38
N THR A 199 -24.35 23.79 5.36
CA THR A 199 -24.35 25.26 5.31
C THR A 199 -25.74 25.82 5.01
N TRP A 200 -26.47 25.23 4.06
CA TRP A 200 -27.86 25.61 3.76
C TRP A 200 -28.80 25.33 4.92
N LEU A 201 -28.59 24.19 5.61
CA LEU A 201 -29.32 23.87 6.83
C LEU A 201 -28.97 24.85 7.95
N LYS A 202 -27.68 25.17 8.15
CA LYS A 202 -27.21 26.13 9.16
C LYS A 202 -27.80 27.52 8.95
N GLU A 203 -27.86 27.99 7.71
CA GLU A 203 -28.49 29.26 7.34
C GLU A 203 -29.99 29.29 7.71
N LYS A 204 -30.68 28.16 7.49
CA LYS A 204 -32.11 28.03 7.77
C LYS A 204 -32.43 27.97 9.28
N ILE A 205 -31.57 27.33 10.08
CA ILE A 205 -31.76 27.22 11.55
C ILE A 205 -31.24 28.44 12.31
N GLY A 206 -30.29 29.19 11.74
CA GLY A 206 -29.66 30.33 12.41
C GLY A 206 -28.94 29.91 13.70
N ALA A 207 -29.16 30.63 14.81
CA ALA A 207 -28.57 30.33 16.12
C ALA A 207 -29.33 29.24 16.92
N ARG A 208 -30.37 28.61 16.36
CA ARG A 208 -31.24 27.67 17.10
C ARG A 208 -30.64 26.26 17.08
N HIS A 209 -30.34 25.70 18.25
CA HIS A 209 -29.81 24.33 18.42
C HIS A 209 -30.19 23.74 19.79
N GLY A 210 -29.82 22.48 20.04
CA GLY A 210 -30.04 21.79 21.31
C GLY A 210 -31.21 20.79 21.31
N GLU A 211 -31.38 20.06 22.42
CA GLU A 211 -32.24 18.86 22.51
C GLU A 211 -33.71 19.13 22.15
N ALA A 212 -34.31 20.18 22.72
CA ALA A 212 -35.71 20.54 22.46
C ALA A 212 -35.95 20.91 20.98
N TYR A 213 -34.99 21.59 20.35
CA TYR A 213 -35.07 21.95 18.94
C TYR A 213 -34.88 20.73 18.04
N PHE A 214 -33.91 19.88 18.37
CA PHE A 214 -33.61 18.63 17.66
C PHE A 214 -34.82 17.69 17.64
N SER A 215 -35.37 17.35 18.81
CA SER A 215 -36.48 16.39 18.94
C SER A 215 -37.75 16.84 18.20
N ARG A 216 -38.01 18.16 18.15
CA ARG A 216 -39.19 18.72 17.47
C ARG A 216 -39.05 18.77 15.94
N HIS A 217 -37.84 18.97 15.42
CA HIS A 217 -37.63 19.29 14.01
C HIS A 217 -36.91 18.21 13.21
N PHE A 218 -36.12 17.33 13.85
CA PHE A 218 -35.30 16.36 13.14
C PHE A 218 -36.13 15.40 12.28
N ARG A 219 -37.32 14.97 12.74
CA ARG A 219 -38.25 14.17 11.92
C ARG A 219 -38.64 14.90 10.62
N ASN A 220 -38.87 16.21 10.68
CA ASN A 220 -39.21 16.99 9.49
C ASN A 220 -38.03 17.13 8.53
N VAL A 221 -36.81 17.30 9.06
CA VAL A 221 -35.57 17.34 8.27
C VAL A 221 -35.32 15.99 7.60
N ARG A 222 -35.47 14.89 8.33
CA ARG A 222 -35.34 13.54 7.76
C ARG A 222 -36.32 13.28 6.63
N LEU A 223 -37.59 13.67 6.79
CA LEU A 223 -38.61 13.51 5.74
C LEU A 223 -38.29 14.37 4.50
N SER A 224 -37.82 15.60 4.68
CA SER A 224 -37.45 16.45 3.54
C SER A 224 -36.20 15.93 2.81
N GLN A 225 -35.23 15.38 3.55
CA GLN A 225 -34.06 14.70 2.99
C GLN A 225 -34.48 13.44 2.21
N GLY A 226 -35.37 12.62 2.76
CA GLY A 226 -35.90 11.43 2.07
C GLY A 226 -36.55 11.78 0.74
N LEU A 227 -37.33 12.86 0.69
CA LEU A 227 -37.94 13.36 -0.55
C LEU A 227 -36.87 13.84 -1.56
N ALA A 228 -35.81 14.51 -1.11
CA ALA A 228 -34.71 14.93 -1.97
C ALA A 228 -33.98 13.73 -2.63
N PHE A 229 -33.71 12.69 -1.86
CA PHE A 229 -33.07 11.47 -2.36
C PHE A 229 -33.99 10.65 -3.28
N LEU A 230 -35.30 10.64 -3.00
CA LEU A 230 -36.29 10.03 -3.88
C LEU A 230 -36.31 10.73 -5.25
N LEU A 231 -36.37 12.07 -5.26
CA LEU A 231 -36.29 12.87 -6.49
C LEU A 231 -34.97 12.60 -7.24
N THR A 232 -33.86 12.53 -6.51
CA THR A 232 -32.53 12.23 -7.10
C THR A 232 -32.50 10.85 -7.75
N GLY A 233 -33.07 9.83 -7.11
CA GLY A 233 -33.20 8.49 -7.70
C GLY A 233 -34.06 8.48 -8.97
N LEU A 234 -35.18 9.20 -8.96
CA LEU A 234 -36.06 9.35 -10.13
C LEU A 234 -35.34 10.04 -11.29
N PHE A 235 -34.63 11.14 -11.03
CA PHE A 235 -33.84 11.82 -12.05
C PHE A 235 -32.70 10.95 -12.59
N SER A 236 -32.01 10.23 -11.71
CA SER A 236 -30.92 9.33 -12.10
C SER A 236 -31.43 8.24 -13.04
N PHE A 237 -32.56 7.64 -12.71
CA PHE A 237 -33.24 6.67 -13.55
C PHE A 237 -33.69 7.26 -14.90
N ALA A 238 -34.26 8.47 -14.88
CA ALA A 238 -34.71 9.14 -16.09
C ALA A 238 -33.54 9.45 -17.04
N PHE A 239 -32.45 10.04 -16.55
CA PHE A 239 -31.27 10.35 -17.37
C PHE A 239 -30.58 9.10 -17.90
N MET A 240 -30.47 8.03 -17.10
CA MET A 240 -29.91 6.76 -17.57
C MET A 240 -30.77 6.13 -18.67
N THR A 241 -32.10 6.22 -18.56
CA THR A 241 -33.04 5.76 -19.60
C THR A 241 -32.94 6.60 -20.87
N ILE A 242 -32.78 7.92 -20.76
CA ILE A 242 -32.56 8.81 -21.90
C ILE A 242 -31.22 8.50 -22.57
N GLY A 243 -30.17 8.22 -21.78
CA GLY A 243 -28.85 7.84 -22.27
C GLY A 243 -28.86 6.55 -23.09
N LEU A 244 -29.63 5.54 -22.65
CA LEU A 244 -29.85 4.30 -23.39
C LEU A 244 -30.37 4.54 -24.81
N SER A 245 -31.28 5.50 -24.98
CA SER A 245 -31.86 5.82 -26.29
C SER A 245 -30.89 6.57 -27.22
N SER A 246 -29.75 7.05 -26.72
CA SER A 246 -28.78 7.84 -27.51
C SER A 246 -27.79 7.02 -28.35
N GLY A 247 -27.60 5.72 -28.06
CA GLY A 247 -26.66 4.84 -28.78
C GLY A 247 -25.18 5.18 -28.60
N SER A 248 -24.27 4.26 -28.92
CA SER A 248 -22.82 4.45 -28.75
C SER A 248 -22.22 5.43 -29.80
N SER A 249 -22.12 6.70 -29.36
CA SER A 249 -20.90 7.53 -29.46
C SER A 249 -20.40 8.10 -30.80
N THR A 250 -21.22 8.38 -31.81
CA THR A 250 -20.78 9.29 -32.89
C THR A 250 -21.62 10.56 -33.06
N ASP A 251 -22.90 10.58 -32.67
CA ASP A 251 -23.69 11.81 -32.60
C ASP A 251 -24.74 11.73 -31.45
N PHE A 252 -24.32 12.05 -30.22
CA PHE A 252 -25.19 12.06 -29.02
C PHE A 252 -26.51 12.82 -29.23
N PHE A 253 -26.44 14.00 -29.88
CA PHE A 253 -27.62 14.81 -30.19
C PHE A 253 -28.51 14.17 -31.26
N ASN A 254 -27.96 13.41 -32.21
CA ASN A 254 -28.77 12.69 -33.20
C ASN A 254 -29.52 11.52 -32.57
N GLY A 255 -28.90 10.79 -31.64
CA GLY A 255 -29.59 9.72 -30.89
C GLY A 255 -30.75 10.23 -30.04
N ILE A 256 -30.57 11.39 -29.39
CA ILE A 256 -31.64 12.07 -28.64
C ILE A 256 -32.72 12.60 -29.58
N TYR A 257 -32.34 13.17 -30.73
CA TYR A 257 -33.29 13.63 -31.75
C TYR A 257 -34.17 12.48 -32.22
N LEU A 258 -33.60 11.34 -32.62
CA LEU A 258 -34.33 10.16 -33.07
C LEU A 258 -35.31 9.62 -32.02
N SER A 259 -34.93 9.70 -30.74
CA SER A 259 -35.72 9.19 -29.62
C SER A 259 -36.87 10.13 -29.23
N LEU A 260 -36.63 11.45 -29.27
CA LEU A 260 -37.58 12.46 -28.82
C LEU A 260 -38.41 13.09 -29.94
N HIS A 261 -38.10 12.83 -31.22
CA HIS A 261 -38.89 13.34 -32.36
C HIS A 261 -40.35 12.85 -32.35
N LYS A 262 -40.65 11.75 -31.63
CA LYS A 262 -42.02 11.25 -31.45
C LYS A 262 -42.88 12.13 -30.53
N LEU A 263 -42.26 13.00 -29.73
CA LEU A 263 -42.95 13.94 -28.85
C LEU A 263 -43.01 15.34 -29.47
N PRO A 264 -44.16 16.05 -29.38
CA PRO A 264 -44.23 17.42 -29.85
C PRO A 264 -43.28 18.31 -29.04
N TYR A 265 -42.35 19.01 -29.71
CA TYR A 265 -41.32 19.81 -29.03
C TYR A 265 -40.40 19.01 -28.09
N GLY A 266 -40.29 17.68 -28.23
CA GLY A 266 -39.48 16.85 -27.34
C GLY A 266 -38.01 17.28 -27.25
N VAL A 267 -37.39 17.60 -28.39
CA VAL A 267 -35.99 18.05 -28.45
C VAL A 267 -35.80 19.45 -27.83
N PRO A 268 -36.58 20.50 -28.21
CA PRO A 268 -36.52 21.80 -27.53
C PRO A 268 -36.75 21.73 -26.01
N VAL A 269 -37.71 20.93 -25.56
CA VAL A 269 -37.99 20.75 -24.12
C VAL A 269 -36.80 20.08 -23.42
N PHE A 270 -36.19 19.05 -24.03
CA PHE A 270 -34.99 18.41 -23.47
C PHE A 270 -33.81 19.39 -23.38
N VAL A 271 -33.54 20.16 -24.44
CA VAL A 271 -32.44 21.13 -24.48
C VAL A 271 -32.65 22.23 -23.45
N LEU A 272 -33.87 22.80 -23.36
CA LEU A 272 -34.22 23.81 -22.35
C LEU A 272 -34.09 23.26 -20.93
N THR A 273 -34.62 22.06 -20.69
CA THR A 273 -34.55 21.40 -19.37
C THR A 273 -33.09 21.16 -18.99
N SER A 274 -32.28 20.68 -19.92
CA SER A 274 -30.84 20.44 -19.71
C SER A 274 -30.08 21.74 -19.45
N TYR A 275 -30.40 22.84 -20.15
CA TYR A 275 -29.83 24.15 -19.84
C TYR A 275 -30.18 24.62 -18.43
N VAL A 276 -31.45 24.52 -18.02
CA VAL A 276 -31.93 24.90 -16.68
C VAL A 276 -31.24 24.07 -15.59
N VAL A 277 -31.07 22.77 -15.83
CA VAL A 277 -30.28 21.83 -15.03
C VAL A 277 -28.87 22.40 -14.77
N PHE A 278 -28.10 22.69 -15.83
CA PHE A 278 -26.71 23.16 -15.67
C PHE A 278 -26.61 24.56 -15.04
N VAL A 279 -27.54 25.48 -15.34
CA VAL A 279 -27.57 26.81 -14.69
C VAL A 279 -27.87 26.69 -13.19
N ALA A 280 -28.81 25.82 -12.80
CA ALA A 280 -29.10 25.57 -11.40
C ALA A 280 -27.89 24.94 -10.67
N LEU A 281 -27.11 24.10 -11.35
CA LEU A 281 -25.86 23.56 -10.80
C LEU A 281 -24.81 24.66 -10.59
N ILE A 282 -24.62 25.56 -11.55
CA ILE A 282 -23.71 26.71 -11.41
C ILE A 282 -24.11 27.55 -10.19
N LEU A 283 -25.41 27.87 -10.06
CA LEU A 283 -25.93 28.67 -8.94
C LEU A 283 -25.71 27.99 -7.58
N THR A 284 -26.11 26.73 -7.45
CA THR A 284 -26.00 26.00 -6.18
C THR A 284 -24.56 25.70 -5.81
N GLY A 285 -23.70 25.39 -6.79
CA GLY A 285 -22.28 25.12 -6.56
C GLY A 285 -21.47 26.34 -6.17
N ILE A 286 -21.75 27.52 -6.74
CA ILE A 286 -21.07 28.77 -6.36
C ILE A 286 -21.52 29.21 -4.96
N ASP A 287 -22.83 29.21 -4.67
CA ASP A 287 -23.35 29.57 -3.33
C ASP A 287 -22.81 28.62 -2.24
N GLY A 288 -22.89 27.30 -2.47
CA GLY A 288 -22.41 26.30 -1.53
C GLY A 288 -20.92 26.43 -1.20
N ARG A 289 -20.07 26.58 -2.23
CA ARG A 289 -18.62 26.79 -2.05
C ARG A 289 -18.32 28.10 -1.35
N ALA A 290 -18.97 29.19 -1.75
CA ALA A 290 -18.75 30.50 -1.14
C ALA A 290 -19.10 30.48 0.37
N ARG A 291 -20.19 29.82 0.76
CA ARG A 291 -20.57 29.65 2.18
C ARG A 291 -19.61 28.75 2.93
N ALA A 292 -19.18 27.64 2.34
CA ALA A 292 -18.23 26.72 2.95
C ALA A 292 -16.89 27.42 3.23
N ILE A 293 -16.31 28.07 2.21
CA ILE A 293 -15.05 28.83 2.34
C ILE A 293 -15.21 29.96 3.38
N ALA A 294 -16.33 30.68 3.36
CA ALA A 294 -16.60 31.72 4.36
C ALA A 294 -16.70 31.17 5.79
N SER A 295 -17.25 29.97 6.00
CA SER A 295 -17.29 29.35 7.33
C SER A 295 -15.91 28.92 7.82
N ILE A 296 -15.11 28.32 6.92
CA ILE A 296 -13.75 27.85 7.19
C ILE A 296 -12.83 29.02 7.56
N LEU A 297 -12.84 30.09 6.75
CA LEU A 297 -12.02 31.29 7.01
C LEU A 297 -12.36 31.94 8.35
N ARG A 298 -13.64 31.95 8.74
CA ARG A 298 -14.07 32.43 10.05
C ARG A 298 -13.51 31.61 11.21
N GLY A 299 -13.26 30.32 11.01
CA GLY A 299 -12.58 29.48 12.00
C GLY A 299 -11.14 29.92 12.28
N THR A 300 -10.42 30.45 11.29
CA THR A 300 -8.99 30.73 11.41
C THR A 300 -8.61 31.92 12.31
N GLY A 301 -9.59 32.69 12.81
CA GLY A 301 -9.36 33.84 13.69
C GLY A 301 -9.15 35.17 12.97
N ILE A 302 -9.23 35.19 11.63
CA ILE A 302 -9.21 36.42 10.83
C ILE A 302 -10.56 37.14 10.99
N SER A 303 -10.57 38.32 11.60
CA SER A 303 -11.79 39.13 11.76
C SER A 303 -12.10 39.90 10.48
N PHE A 304 -13.23 39.60 9.84
CA PHE A 304 -13.74 40.37 8.71
C PHE A 304 -14.78 41.39 9.18
N ARG A 305 -14.78 42.59 8.57
CA ARG A 305 -15.67 43.70 8.96
C ARG A 305 -17.16 43.45 8.68
N ASP A 306 -17.49 42.67 7.64
CA ASP A 306 -18.87 42.38 7.22
C ASP A 306 -18.98 41.02 6.50
N GLU A 307 -19.91 40.17 6.93
CA GLU A 307 -20.15 38.81 6.42
C GLU A 307 -20.58 38.83 4.94
N THR A 308 -21.36 39.84 4.55
CA THR A 308 -21.83 39.97 3.17
C THR A 308 -20.70 40.33 2.22
N THR A 309 -19.71 41.09 2.70
CA THR A 309 -18.55 41.51 1.91
C THR A 309 -17.59 40.34 1.66
N LEU A 310 -17.34 39.50 2.68
CA LEU A 310 -16.54 38.28 2.51
C LEU A 310 -17.17 37.32 1.51
N TYR A 311 -18.48 37.06 1.65
CA TYR A 311 -19.23 36.19 0.74
C TYR A 311 -19.18 36.69 -0.71
N ARG A 312 -19.42 37.99 -0.93
CA ARG A 312 -19.35 38.63 -2.26
C ARG A 312 -17.95 38.61 -2.86
N GLY A 313 -16.91 38.81 -2.05
CA GLY A 313 -15.52 38.69 -2.48
C GLY A 313 -15.18 37.28 -2.97
N ILE A 314 -15.63 36.25 -2.23
CA ILE A 314 -15.42 34.84 -2.62
C ILE A 314 -16.15 34.51 -3.92
N ILE A 315 -17.42 34.93 -4.09
CA ILE A 315 -18.14 34.73 -5.35
C ILE A 315 -17.38 35.33 -6.53
N SER A 316 -16.92 36.57 -6.39
CA SER A 316 -16.21 37.28 -7.45
C SER A 316 -14.94 36.53 -7.85
N GLY A 317 -14.17 36.04 -6.85
CA GLY A 317 -13.01 35.20 -7.08
C GLY A 317 -13.34 33.88 -7.79
N LEU A 318 -14.39 33.17 -7.34
CA LEU A 318 -14.82 31.91 -7.95
C LEU A 318 -15.26 32.08 -9.42
N VAL A 319 -16.01 33.14 -9.74
CA VAL A 319 -16.43 33.44 -11.11
C VAL A 319 -15.23 33.71 -12.02
N ILE A 320 -14.23 34.47 -11.53
CA ILE A 320 -13.00 34.76 -12.29
C ILE A 320 -12.21 33.46 -12.55
N ILE A 321 -12.02 32.63 -11.52
CA ILE A 321 -11.28 31.38 -11.65
C ILE A 321 -12.00 30.42 -12.61
N LEU A 322 -13.33 30.29 -12.50
CA LEU A 322 -14.12 29.44 -13.40
C LEU A 322 -14.09 29.95 -14.85
N ALA A 323 -14.17 31.27 -15.07
CA ALA A 323 -14.03 31.84 -16.40
C ALA A 323 -12.65 31.55 -17.00
N PHE A 324 -11.58 31.63 -16.21
CA PHE A 324 -10.23 31.26 -16.63
C PHE A 324 -10.14 29.77 -17.04
N ILE A 325 -10.72 28.87 -16.24
CA ILE A 325 -10.75 27.44 -16.54
C ILE A 325 -11.51 27.16 -17.86
N ILE A 326 -12.63 27.85 -18.13
CA ILE A 326 -13.39 27.67 -19.38
C ILE A 326 -12.59 28.11 -20.61
N ILE A 327 -11.77 29.15 -20.48
CA ILE A 327 -10.96 29.68 -21.59
C ILE A 327 -9.83 28.71 -21.94
N PHE A 328 -9.06 28.28 -20.94
CA PHE A 328 -7.80 27.56 -21.11
C PHE A 328 -7.87 26.04 -20.90
N GLY A 329 -8.92 25.51 -20.29
CA GLY A 329 -9.01 24.10 -19.91
C GLY A 329 -9.62 23.18 -20.97
N GLU A 330 -9.28 21.89 -20.89
CA GLU A 330 -9.95 20.78 -21.58
C GLU A 330 -10.80 19.98 -20.56
N PRO A 331 -12.08 20.34 -20.35
CA PRO A 331 -12.82 19.91 -19.18
C PRO A 331 -13.24 18.43 -19.16
N GLY A 332 -13.27 17.75 -20.31
CA GLY A 332 -13.84 16.40 -20.45
C GLY A 332 -13.02 15.30 -19.78
N SER A 333 -11.69 15.31 -19.93
CA SER A 333 -10.80 14.31 -19.34
C SER A 333 -10.71 14.47 -17.82
N ILE A 334 -10.71 15.73 -17.33
CA ILE A 334 -10.56 16.10 -15.92
C ILE A 334 -11.72 15.60 -15.06
N LEU A 335 -12.95 15.58 -15.59
CA LEU A 335 -14.15 15.21 -14.82
C LEU A 335 -14.08 13.78 -14.29
N THR A 336 -13.60 12.83 -15.10
CA THR A 336 -13.46 11.42 -14.69
C THR A 336 -12.44 11.22 -13.57
N TRP A 337 -11.39 12.05 -13.49
CA TRP A 337 -10.39 12.04 -12.40
C TRP A 337 -10.96 12.61 -11.11
N VAL A 338 -11.67 13.73 -11.21
CA VAL A 338 -12.32 14.38 -10.07
C VAL A 338 -13.37 13.45 -9.44
N SER A 339 -14.20 12.79 -10.26
CA SER A 339 -15.19 11.80 -9.76
C SER A 339 -14.52 10.59 -9.10
N ALA A 340 -13.36 10.16 -9.60
CA ALA A 340 -12.59 9.07 -8.99
C ALA A 340 -12.05 9.46 -7.60
N LEU A 341 -11.43 10.63 -7.50
CA LEU A 341 -10.88 11.14 -6.25
C LEU A 341 -11.99 11.39 -5.22
N ALA A 342 -13.16 11.89 -5.66
CA ALA A 342 -14.32 12.08 -4.81
C ALA A 342 -14.75 10.78 -4.11
N SER A 343 -14.66 9.62 -4.78
CA SER A 343 -14.99 8.31 -4.17
C SER A 343 -14.09 7.96 -2.97
N ILE A 344 -12.78 8.24 -3.07
CA ILE A 344 -11.82 8.07 -1.96
C ILE A 344 -12.19 9.01 -0.82
N MET A 345 -12.45 10.27 -1.14
CA MET A 345 -12.77 11.29 -0.15
C MET A 345 -14.08 10.99 0.59
N PHE A 346 -15.08 10.42 -0.09
CA PHE A 346 -16.31 9.96 0.55
C PHE A 346 -16.09 8.88 1.60
N ALA A 347 -15.11 7.99 1.41
CA ALA A 347 -14.75 7.02 2.43
C ALA A 347 -14.17 7.71 3.68
N PHE A 348 -13.20 8.63 3.49
CA PHE A 348 -12.62 9.38 4.60
C PHE A 348 -13.64 10.23 5.35
N ILE A 349 -14.48 10.97 4.64
CA ILE A 349 -15.54 11.78 5.24
C ILE A 349 -16.55 10.90 5.98
N GLY A 350 -16.91 9.73 5.43
CA GLY A 350 -17.77 8.78 6.10
C GLY A 350 -17.23 8.37 7.47
N PHE A 351 -15.94 8.01 7.55
CA PHE A 351 -15.27 7.74 8.83
C PHE A 351 -15.23 8.95 9.75
N MET A 352 -15.00 10.16 9.22
CA MET A 352 -15.01 11.40 10.00
C MET A 352 -16.37 11.69 10.62
N VAL A 353 -17.49 11.54 9.88
CA VAL A 353 -18.81 11.80 10.48
C VAL A 353 -19.20 10.70 11.47
N VAL A 354 -18.76 9.45 11.28
CA VAL A 354 -18.89 8.41 12.30
C VAL A 354 -18.11 8.78 13.58
N TYR A 355 -16.89 9.30 13.45
CA TYR A 355 -16.11 9.78 14.59
C TYR A 355 -16.81 10.94 15.32
N LEU A 356 -17.36 11.91 14.58
CA LEU A 356 -18.12 13.02 15.16
C LEU A 356 -19.43 12.53 15.80
N ASP A 357 -20.10 11.53 15.24
CA ASP A 357 -21.31 10.92 15.80
C ASP A 357 -21.07 10.36 17.21
N PHE A 358 -19.90 9.78 17.47
CA PHE A 358 -19.53 9.30 18.81
C PHE A 358 -19.39 10.43 19.85
N LYS A 359 -19.07 11.65 19.41
CA LYS A 359 -18.97 12.84 20.27
C LYS A 359 -20.30 13.55 20.46
N LEU A 360 -21.36 13.18 19.73
CA LEU A 360 -22.67 13.80 19.88
C LEU A 360 -23.38 13.37 21.18
N PRO A 361 -24.24 14.25 21.74
CA PRO A 361 -25.09 13.91 22.88
C PRO A 361 -26.00 12.71 22.59
N ALA A 362 -26.41 11.99 23.65
CA ALA A 362 -27.16 10.73 23.52
C ALA A 362 -28.41 10.82 22.63
N TYR A 363 -29.13 11.94 22.69
CA TYR A 363 -30.34 12.19 21.89
C TYR A 363 -30.09 12.37 20.39
N ALA A 364 -28.87 12.73 19.97
CA ALA A 364 -28.50 13.03 18.58
C ALA A 364 -27.69 11.91 17.89
N ARG A 365 -27.24 10.90 18.66
CA ARG A 365 -26.41 9.79 18.16
C ARG A 365 -27.15 8.87 17.20
N GLY A 366 -26.38 8.24 16.31
CA GLY A 366 -26.91 7.38 15.26
C GLY A 366 -27.42 6.05 15.79
N SER A 367 -28.42 5.50 15.09
CA SER A 367 -28.85 4.12 15.34
C SER A 367 -27.70 3.14 15.06
N LYS A 368 -27.79 1.92 15.61
CA LYS A 368 -26.80 0.87 15.32
C LYS A 368 -26.77 0.53 13.83
N LEU A 369 -27.93 0.49 13.18
CA LEU A 369 -28.06 0.26 11.75
C LEU A 369 -27.38 1.35 10.93
N TRP A 370 -27.61 2.63 11.27
CA TRP A 370 -26.97 3.75 10.58
C TRP A 370 -25.43 3.68 10.68
N ARG A 371 -24.90 3.37 11.87
CA ARG A 371 -23.45 3.21 12.07
C ARG A 371 -22.88 2.06 11.26
N PHE A 372 -23.57 0.92 11.24
CA PHE A 372 -23.18 -0.22 10.42
C PHE A 372 -23.12 0.16 8.94
N LEU A 373 -24.19 0.75 8.39
CA LEU A 373 -24.26 1.18 6.99
C LEU A 373 -23.20 2.23 6.63
N MET A 374 -22.91 3.17 7.53
CA MET A 374 -21.86 4.17 7.30
C MET A 374 -20.47 3.54 7.28
N VAL A 375 -20.16 2.65 8.22
CA VAL A 375 -18.84 2.00 8.27
C VAL A 375 -18.65 1.08 7.07
N THR A 376 -19.62 0.21 6.78
CA THR A 376 -19.52 -0.71 5.63
C THR A 376 -19.51 0.04 4.31
N GLY A 377 -20.32 1.09 4.15
CA GLY A 377 -20.29 1.95 2.97
C GLY A 377 -18.98 2.71 2.80
N SER A 378 -18.40 3.25 3.88
CA SER A 378 -17.09 3.92 3.84
C SER A 378 -15.99 2.94 3.39
N PHE A 379 -16.00 1.72 3.92
CA PHE A 379 -15.07 0.66 3.48
C PHE A 379 -15.30 0.24 2.04
N LEU A 380 -16.55 0.12 1.59
CA LEU A 380 -16.88 -0.22 0.21
C LEU A 380 -16.31 0.83 -0.75
N PHE A 381 -16.53 2.12 -0.47
CA PHE A 381 -15.99 3.22 -1.27
C PHE A 381 -14.46 3.23 -1.30
N LEU A 382 -13.80 2.96 -0.16
CA LEU A 382 -12.34 2.86 -0.08
C LEU A 382 -11.79 1.65 -0.84
N LEU A 383 -12.41 0.48 -0.67
CA LEU A 383 -12.01 -0.76 -1.33
C LEU A 383 -12.14 -0.60 -2.84
N VAL A 384 -13.27 -0.08 -3.29
CA VAL A 384 -13.54 0.17 -4.69
C VAL A 384 -12.53 1.18 -5.26
N ALA A 385 -12.24 2.28 -4.54
CA ALA A 385 -11.19 3.20 -4.92
C ALA A 385 -9.81 2.54 -5.10
N LEU A 386 -9.40 1.70 -4.16
CA LEU A 386 -8.15 0.94 -4.20
C LEU A 386 -8.10 -0.04 -5.39
N LEU A 387 -9.25 -0.55 -5.83
CA LEU A 387 -9.35 -1.47 -6.97
C LEU A 387 -9.20 -0.77 -8.34
N LYS A 388 -9.50 0.54 -8.46
CA LYS A 388 -9.29 1.30 -9.72
C LYS A 388 -7.85 1.64 -10.00
N GLU A 389 -7.09 1.82 -8.93
CA GLU A 389 -5.69 2.19 -9.06
C GLU A 389 -4.91 0.91 -9.36
N GLU A 390 -5.20 0.32 -10.53
CA GLU A 390 -4.46 -0.80 -11.08
C GLU A 390 -2.98 -0.48 -11.03
N GLN A 391 -2.59 0.78 -11.23
CA GLN A 391 -1.21 1.26 -11.10
C GLN A 391 -0.67 1.22 -9.66
N LEU A 392 -1.47 1.51 -8.63
CA LEU A 392 -1.06 1.34 -7.23
C LEU A 392 -0.85 -0.14 -6.90
N LEU A 393 -1.77 -0.99 -7.36
CA LEU A 393 -1.68 -2.42 -7.13
C LEU A 393 -0.55 -3.07 -7.96
N LEU A 394 -0.38 -2.65 -9.20
CA LEU A 394 0.60 -3.16 -10.17
C LEU A 394 2.00 -2.65 -9.88
N PHE A 395 2.15 -1.40 -9.42
CA PHE A 395 3.46 -0.80 -9.18
C PHE A 395 3.75 -0.54 -7.70
N GLY A 396 2.82 0.03 -6.95
CA GLY A 396 3.07 0.45 -5.57
C GLY A 396 3.27 -0.71 -4.58
N VAL A 397 2.43 -1.76 -4.62
CA VAL A 397 2.59 -2.93 -3.75
C VAL A 397 3.93 -3.63 -4.00
N PRO A 398 4.35 -3.87 -5.26
CA PRO A 398 5.67 -4.42 -5.52
C PRO A 398 6.84 -3.55 -5.05
N LEU A 399 6.71 -2.23 -5.19
CA LEU A 399 7.74 -1.30 -4.73
C LEU A 399 7.81 -1.27 -3.20
N MET A 400 6.68 -1.30 -2.50
CA MET A 400 6.62 -1.43 -1.03
C MET A 400 7.24 -2.74 -0.53
N GLU A 401 7.03 -3.84 -1.24
CA GLU A 401 7.70 -5.12 -0.96
C GLU A 401 9.22 -4.96 -1.06
N ARG A 402 9.71 -4.31 -2.12
CA ARG A 402 11.15 -4.02 -2.32
C ARG A 402 11.71 -3.09 -1.24
N VAL A 403 10.90 -2.21 -0.64
CA VAL A 403 11.28 -1.37 0.50
C VAL A 403 11.49 -2.16 1.79
N THR A 404 10.93 -3.37 1.94
CA THR A 404 11.20 -4.19 3.13
C THR A 404 12.68 -4.58 3.26
N VAL A 405 13.37 -4.74 2.13
CA VAL A 405 14.83 -4.91 2.09
C VAL A 405 15.53 -3.67 2.67
N VAL A 406 15.10 -2.48 2.26
CA VAL A 406 15.63 -1.20 2.77
C VAL A 406 15.40 -1.11 4.28
N ALA A 407 14.21 -1.49 4.76
CA ALA A 407 13.88 -1.54 6.17
C ALA A 407 14.79 -2.50 6.96
N PHE A 408 15.09 -3.68 6.40
CA PHE A 408 16.01 -4.62 7.02
C PHE A 408 17.44 -4.06 7.12
N VAL A 409 17.95 -3.42 6.07
CA VAL A 409 19.27 -2.76 6.08
C VAL A 409 19.29 -1.63 7.12
N ILE A 410 18.24 -0.81 7.18
CA ILE A 410 18.08 0.24 8.21
C ILE A 410 18.07 -0.37 9.61
N TYR A 411 17.35 -1.48 9.83
CA TYR A 411 17.30 -2.16 11.12
C TYR A 411 18.68 -2.65 11.55
N LEU A 412 19.41 -3.34 10.67
CA LEU A 412 20.77 -3.80 10.94
C LEU A 412 21.72 -2.64 11.23
N PHE A 413 21.61 -1.58 10.44
CA PHE A 413 22.44 -0.40 10.56
C PHE A 413 22.18 0.34 11.87
N SER A 414 20.92 0.54 12.22
CA SER A 414 20.48 1.16 13.48
C SER A 414 20.86 0.31 14.69
N SER A 415 20.76 -1.02 14.57
CA SER A 415 21.13 -1.96 15.64
C SER A 415 22.62 -1.97 15.93
N SER A 416 23.46 -1.51 14.99
CA SER A 416 24.91 -1.59 15.13
C SER A 416 25.42 -0.74 16.30
N LYS A 417 26.38 -1.29 17.06
CA LYS A 417 27.09 -0.55 18.11
C LYS A 417 27.73 0.72 17.61
N ASN A 418 28.30 0.68 16.40
CA ASN A 418 28.95 1.85 15.80
C ASN A 418 27.94 2.99 15.59
N MET A 419 26.72 2.68 15.15
CA MET A 419 25.66 3.69 15.04
C MET A 419 25.27 4.21 16.42
N ARG A 420 24.99 3.33 17.39
CA ARG A 420 24.64 3.75 18.76
C ARG A 420 25.72 4.66 19.36
N LEU A 421 26.99 4.29 19.19
CA LEU A 421 28.15 5.04 19.66
C LEU A 421 28.36 6.35 18.89
N ALA A 422 28.10 6.37 17.58
CA ALA A 422 28.17 7.57 16.74
C ALA A 422 27.06 8.57 17.10
N LEU A 423 25.88 8.09 17.50
CA LEU A 423 24.82 8.93 18.05
C LEU A 423 25.21 9.50 19.42
N GLU A 424 25.96 8.75 20.23
CA GLU A 424 26.47 9.17 21.54
C GLU A 424 27.69 10.10 21.49
N ARG A 425 28.56 9.98 20.48
CA ARG A 425 29.83 10.74 20.36
C ARG A 425 29.81 11.82 19.27
N GLY A 426 28.81 11.80 18.39
CA GLY A 426 28.77 12.57 17.14
C GLY A 426 29.43 11.81 15.99
N PHE A 427 28.99 12.07 14.76
CA PHE A 427 29.47 11.35 13.58
C PHE A 427 30.91 11.74 13.21
N SER A 428 31.82 10.76 13.28
CA SER A 428 33.18 10.85 12.74
C SER A 428 33.15 10.92 11.21
N MET A 429 34.27 11.28 10.57
CA MET A 429 34.34 11.28 9.10
C MET A 429 34.11 9.88 8.51
N ALA A 430 34.53 8.82 9.22
CA ALA A 430 34.27 7.45 8.82
C ALA A 430 32.77 7.11 8.89
N ASP A 431 32.08 7.53 9.96
CA ASP A 431 30.62 7.29 10.10
C ASP A 431 29.83 8.04 9.02
N ARG A 432 30.25 9.26 8.67
CA ARG A 432 29.62 10.07 7.61
C ARG A 432 29.82 9.43 6.25
N ALA A 433 31.03 8.97 5.94
CA ALA A 433 31.31 8.25 4.69
C ALA A 433 30.48 6.97 4.61
N LEU A 434 30.35 6.25 5.73
CA LEU A 434 29.55 5.03 5.80
C LEU A 434 28.06 5.31 5.57
N ILE A 435 27.48 6.37 6.15
CA ILE A 435 26.10 6.80 5.87
C ILE A 435 25.91 7.08 4.37
N VAL A 436 26.82 7.83 3.76
CA VAL A 436 26.72 8.18 2.33
C VAL A 436 26.81 6.93 1.45
N ILE A 437 27.73 6.01 1.74
CA ILE A 437 27.89 4.77 0.98
C ILE A 437 26.66 3.86 1.15
N VAL A 438 26.22 3.62 2.39
CA VAL A 438 25.06 2.75 2.67
C VAL A 438 23.80 3.29 2.02
N PHE A 439 23.46 4.56 2.23
CA PHE A 439 22.23 5.11 1.65
C PHE A 439 22.33 5.45 0.17
N GLY A 440 23.54 5.74 -0.35
CA GLY A 440 23.79 5.86 -1.78
C GLY A 440 23.61 4.52 -2.51
N THR A 441 24.14 3.43 -1.96
CA THR A 441 23.92 2.07 -2.50
C THR A 441 22.45 1.66 -2.42
N LEU A 442 21.73 2.02 -1.34
CA LEU A 442 20.26 1.84 -1.28
C LEU A 442 19.51 2.65 -2.35
N SER A 443 20.03 3.81 -2.74
CA SER A 443 19.49 4.60 -3.85
C SER A 443 19.68 3.90 -5.21
N ILE A 444 20.87 3.34 -5.44
CA ILE A 444 21.16 2.49 -6.62
C ILE A 444 20.18 1.30 -6.64
N TYR A 445 20.06 0.59 -5.51
CA TYR A 445 19.12 -0.53 -5.36
C TYR A 445 17.69 -0.12 -5.69
N GLY A 446 17.23 1.05 -5.23
CA GLY A 446 15.91 1.57 -5.58
C GLY A 446 15.70 1.79 -7.08
N THR A 447 16.75 2.04 -7.85
CA THR A 447 16.68 2.22 -9.31
C THR A 447 16.75 0.91 -10.06
N THR A 448 17.57 -0.05 -9.60
CA THR A 448 17.62 -1.39 -10.22
C THR A 448 16.34 -2.16 -9.97
N GLN A 449 15.72 -1.94 -8.82
CA GLN A 449 14.42 -2.48 -8.46
C GLN A 449 13.27 -1.56 -8.90
N ALA A 450 13.48 -0.82 -9.99
CA ALA A 450 12.40 -0.11 -10.63
C ALA A 450 11.50 -1.07 -11.44
N ILE A 451 10.30 -0.62 -11.77
CA ILE A 451 9.43 -1.28 -12.75
C ILE A 451 9.49 -0.44 -14.02
N LEU A 452 9.84 -1.07 -15.14
CA LEU A 452 9.86 -0.40 -16.43
C LEU A 452 8.45 -0.29 -16.98
N PHE A 453 7.98 0.93 -17.18
CA PHE A 453 6.69 1.23 -17.80
C PHE A 453 6.87 2.39 -18.78
N ASP A 454 6.49 2.15 -20.05
CA ASP A 454 6.55 3.15 -21.13
C ASP A 454 7.93 3.84 -21.29
N GLY A 455 9.00 3.04 -21.21
CA GLY A 455 10.38 3.54 -21.31
C GLY A 455 10.89 4.31 -20.08
N ALA A 456 10.13 4.33 -18.98
CA ALA A 456 10.49 5.01 -17.74
C ALA A 456 10.44 4.10 -16.51
N PHE A 457 11.22 4.44 -15.49
CA PHE A 457 11.50 3.60 -14.32
C PHE A 457 10.69 4.07 -13.10
N ILE A 458 9.63 3.35 -12.72
CA ILE A 458 8.90 3.60 -11.46
C ILE A 458 9.70 3.01 -10.31
N ASN A 459 10.12 3.84 -9.34
CA ASN A 459 11.17 3.46 -8.40
C ASN A 459 10.96 4.06 -6.99
N PHE A 460 11.85 3.73 -6.05
CA PHE A 460 11.93 4.35 -4.73
C PHE A 460 13.34 4.90 -4.44
N ARG A 461 14.04 5.35 -5.49
CA ARG A 461 15.45 5.81 -5.45
C ARG A 461 15.67 6.90 -4.41
N ASP A 462 14.68 7.79 -4.23
CA ASP A 462 14.78 8.96 -3.37
C ASP A 462 14.80 8.60 -1.87
N LEU A 463 14.31 7.41 -1.49
CA LEU A 463 14.22 6.97 -0.10
C LEU A 463 15.59 6.96 0.61
N GLY A 464 16.63 6.39 -0.01
CA GLY A 464 17.98 6.32 0.57
C GLY A 464 18.56 7.71 0.88
N PRO A 465 18.68 8.59 -0.14
CA PRO A 465 19.15 9.97 0.03
C PRO A 465 18.33 10.77 1.03
N MET A 466 17.00 10.59 1.06
CA MET A 466 16.14 11.25 2.05
C MET A 466 16.49 10.82 3.48
N ILE A 467 16.68 9.53 3.73
CA ILE A 467 17.07 9.03 5.06
C ILE A 467 18.47 9.52 5.44
N ALA A 468 19.43 9.51 4.51
CA ALA A 468 20.76 10.08 4.74
C ALA A 468 20.69 11.57 5.09
N GLY A 469 19.83 12.32 4.42
CA GLY A 469 19.54 13.72 4.73
C GLY A 469 18.96 13.90 6.12
N LEU A 470 17.97 13.09 6.49
CA LEU A 470 17.32 13.14 7.80
C LEU A 470 18.27 12.82 8.97
N ILE A 471 19.19 11.88 8.77
CA ILE A 471 20.19 11.48 9.80
C ILE A 471 21.35 12.47 9.84
N GLY A 472 21.85 12.87 8.66
CA GLY A 472 23.17 13.46 8.48
C GLY A 472 23.20 14.91 7.98
N GLY A 473 22.03 15.50 7.70
CA GLY A 473 21.90 16.85 7.15
C GLY A 473 22.01 16.91 5.61
N PRO A 474 21.81 18.10 5.03
CA PRO A 474 21.59 18.28 3.59
C PRO A 474 22.79 17.87 2.73
N VAL A 475 24.01 18.02 3.25
CA VAL A 475 25.24 17.63 2.52
C VAL A 475 25.34 16.11 2.40
N LEU A 476 25.09 15.36 3.48
CA LEU A 476 25.16 13.90 3.43
C LEU A 476 24.01 13.32 2.60
N GLY A 477 22.82 13.90 2.70
CA GLY A 477 21.70 13.56 1.82
C GLY A 477 22.01 13.83 0.35
N GLY A 478 22.55 15.00 0.01
CA GLY A 478 22.95 15.34 -1.35
C GLY A 478 24.04 14.44 -1.92
N LEU A 479 25.05 14.06 -1.11
CA LEU A 479 26.10 13.12 -1.54
C LEU A 479 25.56 11.71 -1.76
N ALA A 480 24.68 11.21 -0.88
CA ALA A 480 24.01 9.94 -1.12
C ALA A 480 23.11 10.00 -2.38
N GLY A 481 22.44 11.13 -2.60
CA GLY A 481 21.64 11.40 -3.79
C GLY A 481 22.47 11.49 -5.07
N LEU A 482 23.70 12.01 -4.98
CA LEU A 482 24.63 12.05 -6.11
C LEU A 482 25.01 10.64 -6.57
N ILE A 483 25.22 9.71 -5.63
CA ILE A 483 25.51 8.30 -5.94
C ILE A 483 24.38 7.66 -6.74
N GLY A 484 23.14 7.74 -6.23
CA GLY A 484 21.98 7.19 -6.92
C GLY A 484 21.64 7.93 -8.22
N GLY A 485 21.81 9.25 -8.23
CA GLY A 485 21.52 10.11 -9.39
C GLY A 485 22.48 9.88 -10.55
N LEU A 486 23.78 9.76 -10.29
CA LEU A 486 24.78 9.42 -11.31
C LEU A 486 24.52 8.04 -11.92
N TYR A 487 24.17 7.06 -11.09
CA TYR A 487 23.78 5.74 -11.58
C TYR A 487 22.50 5.79 -12.43
N ARG A 488 21.48 6.55 -12.02
CA ARG A 488 20.29 6.73 -12.87
C ARG A 488 20.67 7.40 -14.19
N TYR A 489 21.55 8.40 -14.17
CA TYR A 489 21.97 9.10 -15.37
C TYR A 489 22.69 8.18 -16.36
N SER A 490 23.54 7.26 -15.88
CA SER A 490 24.28 6.32 -16.73
C SER A 490 23.38 5.31 -17.46
N LEU A 491 22.18 5.03 -16.96
CA LEU A 491 21.21 4.14 -17.63
C LEU A 491 20.57 4.76 -18.89
N GLY A 492 20.75 6.07 -19.13
CA GLY A 492 20.18 6.75 -20.29
C GLY A 492 18.64 6.81 -20.30
N GLY A 493 18.09 7.21 -21.44
CA GLY A 493 16.64 7.44 -21.64
C GLY A 493 16.20 8.87 -21.36
N TRP A 494 15.03 9.24 -21.90
CA TRP A 494 14.49 10.60 -21.85
C TRP A 494 14.18 11.11 -20.43
N THR A 495 14.03 10.19 -19.47
CA THR A 495 13.82 10.52 -18.05
C THR A 495 15.13 10.55 -17.22
N ALA A 496 16.31 10.34 -17.81
CA ALA A 496 17.56 10.18 -17.05
C ALA A 496 17.98 11.42 -16.26
N LEU A 497 18.05 12.57 -16.94
CA LEU A 497 18.46 13.84 -16.37
C LEU A 497 17.51 14.37 -15.28
N PRO A 498 16.18 14.48 -15.50
CA PRO A 498 15.25 14.97 -14.45
C PRO A 498 15.29 14.11 -13.20
N CYS A 499 15.28 12.78 -13.37
CA CYS A 499 15.28 11.82 -12.29
C CYS A 499 16.60 11.83 -11.50
N ALA A 500 17.74 12.05 -12.15
CA ALA A 500 19.03 12.17 -11.48
C ALA A 500 19.10 13.44 -10.61
N VAL A 501 18.66 14.58 -11.15
CA VAL A 501 18.65 15.86 -10.44
C VAL A 501 17.69 15.82 -9.26
N ALA A 502 16.50 15.26 -9.45
CA ALA A 502 15.50 15.14 -8.39
C ALA A 502 16.00 14.33 -7.19
N THR A 503 16.77 13.27 -7.42
CA THR A 503 17.32 12.44 -6.33
C THR A 503 18.38 13.13 -5.49
N ILE A 504 19.21 13.97 -6.11
CA ILE A 504 20.14 14.83 -5.37
C ILE A 504 19.35 15.81 -4.50
N LEU A 505 18.34 16.45 -5.08
CA LEU A 505 17.48 17.41 -4.40
C LEU A 505 16.67 16.76 -3.27
N ALA A 506 16.19 15.53 -3.45
CA ALA A 506 15.46 14.77 -2.43
C ALA A 506 16.28 14.66 -1.13
N GLY A 507 17.57 14.32 -1.24
CA GLY A 507 18.48 14.24 -0.09
C GLY A 507 18.76 15.60 0.55
N VAL A 508 18.93 16.65 -0.26
CA VAL A 508 19.14 18.03 0.24
C VAL A 508 17.90 18.54 0.96
N LEU A 509 16.72 18.40 0.37
CA LEU A 509 15.43 18.83 0.92
C LEU A 509 15.11 18.11 2.23
N ALA A 510 15.34 16.80 2.30
CA ALA A 510 15.16 16.02 3.52
C ALA A 510 16.10 16.47 4.64
N GLY A 511 17.37 16.74 4.32
CA GLY A 511 18.33 17.25 5.29
C GLY A 511 18.03 18.68 5.76
N TYR A 512 17.51 19.53 4.87
CA TYR A 512 17.03 20.85 5.25
C TYR A 512 15.79 20.76 6.15
N ALA A 513 14.85 19.87 5.85
CA ALA A 513 13.68 19.62 6.68
C ALA A 513 14.07 19.15 8.10
N ALA A 514 15.07 18.28 8.23
CA ALA A 514 15.60 17.84 9.52
C ALA A 514 16.14 19.00 10.37
N ILE A 515 16.81 19.98 9.74
CA ILE A 515 17.29 21.20 10.41
C ILE A 515 16.10 22.05 10.85
N CYS A 516 15.14 22.31 9.96
CA CYS A 516 13.95 23.11 10.25
C CYS A 516 13.10 22.53 11.39
N TRP A 517 12.97 21.20 11.44
CA TRP A 517 12.21 20.51 12.48
C TRP A 517 12.97 20.33 13.79
N LYS A 518 14.21 20.82 13.87
CA LYS A 518 15.10 20.65 15.03
C LYS A 518 15.18 19.18 15.45
N GLY A 519 15.26 18.25 14.49
CA GLY A 519 15.33 16.81 14.75
C GLY A 519 14.06 16.16 15.34
N ARG A 520 12.94 16.87 15.49
CA ARG A 520 11.67 16.27 15.91
C ARG A 520 10.99 15.60 14.72
N LEU A 521 11.16 14.28 14.64
CA LEU A 521 10.60 13.44 13.58
C LEU A 521 9.27 12.81 14.03
N ASP A 522 8.18 13.24 13.39
CA ASP A 522 6.85 12.68 13.58
C ASP A 522 6.38 12.05 12.26
N TYR A 523 5.53 11.03 12.34
CA TYR A 523 4.99 10.35 11.15
C TYR A 523 4.37 11.35 10.17
N LEU A 524 3.59 12.30 10.67
CA LEU A 524 2.97 13.34 9.84
C LEU A 524 4.00 14.19 9.07
N ARG A 525 5.11 14.56 9.72
CA ARG A 525 6.16 15.41 9.10
C ARG A 525 6.88 14.64 8.00
N LEU A 526 7.22 13.38 8.27
CA LEU A 526 7.87 12.51 7.30
C LEU A 526 6.95 12.16 6.13
N THR A 527 5.66 11.91 6.37
CA THR A 527 4.67 11.76 5.31
C THR A 527 4.59 13.03 4.46
N GLY A 528 4.50 14.20 5.09
CA GLY A 528 4.48 15.48 4.38
C GLY A 528 5.73 15.71 3.52
N LEU A 529 6.91 15.34 4.04
CA LEU A 529 8.17 15.43 3.28
C LEU A 529 8.22 14.45 2.11
N GLY A 530 7.79 13.20 2.28
CA GLY A 530 7.71 12.22 1.19
C GLY A 530 6.80 12.68 0.07
N VAL A 531 5.60 13.15 0.41
CA VAL A 531 4.66 13.74 -0.57
C VAL A 531 5.27 14.95 -1.26
N PHE A 532 5.88 15.86 -0.49
CA PHE A 532 6.43 17.11 -1.01
C PHE A 532 7.61 16.89 -1.96
N VAL A 533 8.55 16.01 -1.60
CA VAL A 533 9.73 15.70 -2.42
C VAL A 533 9.31 15.07 -3.74
N GLU A 534 8.40 14.10 -3.71
CA GLU A 534 7.94 13.44 -4.92
C GLU A 534 7.07 14.35 -5.81
N ALA A 535 6.25 15.21 -5.19
CA ALA A 535 5.49 16.22 -5.92
C ALA A 535 6.43 17.20 -6.64
N ILE A 536 7.50 17.67 -5.99
CA ILE A 536 8.52 18.50 -6.65
C ILE A 536 9.21 17.73 -7.77
N HIS A 537 9.58 16.47 -7.54
CA HIS A 537 10.21 15.61 -8.54
C HIS A 537 9.36 15.51 -9.80
N LEU A 538 8.12 15.01 -9.69
CA LEU A 538 7.31 14.65 -10.85
C LEU A 538 6.47 15.81 -11.41
N LEU A 539 6.04 16.78 -10.59
CA LEU A 539 5.19 17.88 -11.07
C LEU A 539 6.00 19.12 -11.49
N VAL A 540 7.26 19.24 -11.04
CA VAL A 540 8.08 20.44 -11.30
C VAL A 540 9.36 20.09 -12.03
N ILE A 541 10.24 19.28 -11.43
CA ILE A 541 11.57 18.98 -11.99
C ILE A 541 11.45 18.21 -13.30
N PHE A 542 10.55 17.23 -13.33
CA PHE A 542 10.36 16.36 -14.48
C PHE A 542 9.88 17.12 -15.73
N PRO A 543 8.76 17.86 -15.72
CA PRO A 543 8.33 18.64 -16.89
C PRO A 543 9.36 19.70 -17.32
N LEU A 544 10.04 20.33 -16.37
CA LEU A 544 10.99 21.41 -16.64
C LEU A 544 12.23 20.94 -17.42
N LEU A 545 12.75 19.75 -17.10
CA LEU A 545 14.01 19.26 -17.65
C LEU A 545 13.82 18.30 -18.83
N VAL A 546 12.58 17.92 -19.15
CA VAL A 546 12.22 17.05 -20.27
C VAL A 546 11.73 17.82 -21.50
N TYR A 547 11.47 19.13 -21.37
CA TYR A 547 11.10 19.99 -22.50
C TYR A 547 12.16 19.92 -23.62
N PRO A 548 11.79 19.66 -24.90
CA PRO A 548 10.46 19.84 -25.51
C PRO A 548 9.63 18.56 -25.77
N ALA A 549 9.70 17.53 -24.92
CA ALA A 549 8.87 16.33 -25.12
C ALA A 549 7.36 16.63 -25.16
N PRO A 550 6.54 15.80 -25.86
CA PRO A 550 5.10 15.98 -25.92
C PRO A 550 4.45 16.03 -24.53
N LEU A 551 3.55 16.99 -24.31
CA LEU A 551 2.88 17.17 -23.02
C LEU A 551 2.04 15.94 -22.63
N GLU A 552 1.46 15.25 -23.62
CA GLU A 552 0.65 14.04 -23.39
C GLU A 552 1.48 12.92 -22.73
N ASP A 553 2.71 12.67 -23.21
CA ASP A 553 3.61 11.65 -22.66
C ASP A 553 4.04 12.00 -21.22
N ILE A 554 4.31 13.29 -20.97
CA ILE A 554 4.66 13.79 -19.64
C ILE A 554 3.49 13.56 -18.67
N PHE A 555 2.26 13.91 -19.05
CA PHE A 555 1.09 13.73 -18.20
C PHE A 555 0.74 12.25 -17.96
N ASN A 556 0.85 11.41 -19.00
CA ASN A 556 0.61 9.97 -18.90
C ASN A 556 1.60 9.30 -17.93
N LEU A 557 2.87 9.70 -17.97
CA LEU A 557 3.89 9.20 -17.06
C LEU A 557 3.65 9.68 -15.62
N ILE A 558 3.43 10.98 -15.41
CA ILE A 558 3.16 11.53 -14.08
C ILE A 558 1.97 10.81 -13.43
N ARG A 559 0.89 10.64 -14.19
CA ARG A 559 -0.32 9.94 -13.72
C ARG A 559 -0.03 8.52 -13.27
N SER A 560 0.88 7.84 -13.96
CA SER A 560 1.22 6.45 -13.69
C SER A 560 2.19 6.28 -12.51
N PHE A 561 2.99 7.32 -12.21
CA PHE A 561 4.16 7.21 -11.33
C PHE A 561 3.93 7.89 -9.98
N LEU A 562 3.20 9.02 -9.98
CA LEU A 562 3.11 9.92 -8.84
C LEU A 562 2.65 9.21 -7.57
N LEU A 563 1.53 8.49 -7.63
CA LEU A 563 0.94 7.89 -6.45
C LEU A 563 1.70 6.64 -5.95
N PRO A 564 2.11 5.68 -6.81
CA PRO A 564 2.97 4.57 -6.38
C PRO A 564 4.28 5.01 -5.73
N MET A 565 4.96 6.02 -6.29
CA MET A 565 6.24 6.52 -5.77
C MET A 565 6.06 7.29 -4.46
N ILE A 566 5.05 8.16 -4.35
CA ILE A 566 4.71 8.86 -3.08
C ILE A 566 4.48 7.83 -1.98
N LEU A 567 3.61 6.85 -2.21
CA LEU A 567 3.24 5.89 -1.19
C LEU A 567 4.42 5.02 -0.77
N THR A 568 5.24 4.59 -1.73
CA THR A 568 6.43 3.78 -1.42
C THR A 568 7.45 4.56 -0.61
N ASN A 569 7.76 5.80 -1.00
CA ASN A 569 8.71 6.64 -0.29
C ASN A 569 8.20 7.02 1.11
N VAL A 570 6.92 7.36 1.26
CA VAL A 570 6.28 7.61 2.56
C VAL A 570 6.31 6.37 3.44
N PHE A 571 6.01 5.20 2.89
CA PHE A 571 6.04 3.93 3.62
C PHE A 571 7.45 3.61 4.12
N GLY A 572 8.47 3.78 3.28
CA GLY A 572 9.86 3.61 3.67
C GLY A 572 10.30 4.56 4.80
N LEU A 573 9.91 5.84 4.72
CA LEU A 573 10.19 6.82 5.79
C LEU A 573 9.44 6.51 7.08
N ALA A 574 8.20 6.01 7.00
CA ALA A 574 7.44 5.59 8.16
C ALA A 574 8.10 4.40 8.86
N ILE A 575 8.56 3.40 8.10
CA ILE A 575 9.31 2.27 8.66
C ILE A 575 10.64 2.74 9.27
N PHE A 576 11.35 3.65 8.60
CA PHE A 576 12.56 4.24 9.16
C PHE A 576 12.31 4.88 10.53
N LEU A 577 11.27 5.71 10.66
CA LEU A 577 10.90 6.30 11.95
C LEU A 577 10.50 5.26 12.99
N TYR A 578 9.75 4.25 12.57
CA TYR A 578 9.32 3.16 13.45
C TYR A 578 10.54 2.42 14.02
N ILE A 579 11.49 2.02 13.16
CA ILE A 579 12.74 1.37 13.58
C ILE A 579 13.54 2.27 14.50
N LEU A 580 13.65 3.56 14.18
CA LEU A 580 14.34 4.51 15.04
C LEU A 580 13.69 4.57 16.42
N LYS A 581 12.38 4.80 16.51
CA LYS A 581 11.65 4.92 17.78
C LYS A 581 11.76 3.64 18.63
N GLU A 582 11.65 2.48 17.98
CA GLU A 582 11.77 1.18 18.64
C GLU A 582 13.16 0.99 19.26
N GLN A 583 14.22 1.39 18.56
CA GLN A 583 15.59 1.27 19.07
C GLN A 583 16.01 2.42 19.99
N SER A 584 15.35 3.57 19.88
CA SER A 584 15.69 4.82 20.56
C SER A 584 14.84 5.10 21.79
N PHE A 585 14.17 4.09 22.38
CA PHE A 585 13.52 4.22 23.69
C PHE A 585 14.49 4.75 24.79
N PHE A 586 15.81 4.69 24.55
CA PHE A 586 16.88 5.23 25.39
C PHE A 586 17.48 6.60 24.96
N LEU A 587 17.13 7.16 23.79
CA LEU A 587 17.87 8.28 23.15
C LEU A 587 17.05 9.58 22.97
N GLU A 588 15.80 9.60 23.43
CA GLU A 588 14.78 10.62 23.11
C GLU A 588 15.17 12.08 23.50
N ASN A 589 16.16 12.28 24.37
CA ASN A 589 16.59 13.63 24.81
C ASN A 589 17.95 14.14 24.27
N ARG A 590 18.73 13.36 23.50
CA ARG A 590 20.08 13.78 23.05
C ARG A 590 20.29 13.90 21.53
N PHE A 591 19.43 13.30 20.72
CA PHE A 591 19.52 13.37 19.25
C PHE A 591 19.19 14.78 18.72
N VAL A 592 18.15 15.40 19.31
CA VAL A 592 17.62 16.72 18.94
C VAL A 592 18.58 17.87 19.28
N SER A 593 19.30 17.79 20.41
CA SER A 593 20.18 18.87 20.88
C SER A 593 21.51 18.97 20.12
N ARG A 594 21.89 17.95 19.36
CA ARG A 594 23.16 17.91 18.61
C ARG A 594 23.04 18.21 17.12
N LEU A 595 21.89 17.94 16.50
CA LEU A 595 21.57 18.48 15.16
C LEU A 595 21.67 20.02 15.15
N GLN A 596 21.37 20.68 16.28
CA GLN A 596 21.54 22.13 16.46
C GLN A 596 23.00 22.60 16.53
N LYS A 597 23.97 21.75 16.91
CA LYS A 597 25.40 22.11 16.98
C LYS A 597 26.16 21.83 15.68
N ALA A 598 25.60 21.05 14.77
CA ALA A 598 26.20 20.73 13.46
C ALA A 598 25.82 21.75 12.36
N GLY A 599 25.45 22.97 12.74
CA GLY A 599 25.31 24.11 11.82
C GLY A 599 26.67 24.58 11.31
N GLY A 600 27.18 23.92 10.28
CA GLY A 600 28.41 24.30 9.58
C GLY A 600 29.36 23.12 9.41
N LEU A 601 29.19 22.35 8.33
CA LEU A 601 30.11 21.27 7.98
C LEU A 601 31.06 21.71 6.86
N LYS A 602 32.35 21.89 7.18
CA LYS A 602 33.42 21.81 6.17
C LYS A 602 33.70 20.34 5.89
N VAL A 603 33.14 19.81 4.79
CA VAL A 603 33.58 18.52 4.24
C VAL A 603 34.97 18.73 3.64
N SER A 604 35.94 17.88 3.99
CA SER A 604 37.29 18.00 3.43
C SER A 604 37.24 17.64 1.93
N LEU A 605 37.92 18.42 1.09
CA LEU A 605 38.00 18.19 -0.35
C LEU A 605 38.50 16.78 -0.67
N GLN A 606 39.43 16.26 0.15
CA GLN A 606 39.99 14.91 0.03
C GLN A 606 38.95 13.80 0.22
N THR A 607 38.03 13.93 1.17
CA THR A 607 36.96 12.93 1.38
C THR A 607 35.99 12.91 0.20
N LEU A 608 35.72 14.08 -0.40
CA LEU A 608 34.92 14.21 -1.61
C LEU A 608 35.63 13.55 -2.81
N THR A 609 36.94 13.78 -2.98
CA THR A 609 37.73 13.18 -4.07
C THR A 609 37.81 11.66 -3.95
N VAL A 610 38.07 11.11 -2.75
CA VAL A 610 38.12 9.66 -2.53
C VAL A 610 36.76 9.02 -2.84
N LEU A 611 35.66 9.62 -2.35
CA LEU A 611 34.32 9.11 -2.62
C LEU A 611 33.99 9.12 -4.11
N ILE A 612 34.31 10.21 -4.82
CA ILE A 612 34.11 10.33 -6.27
C ILE A 612 34.98 9.30 -7.03
N SER A 613 36.22 9.07 -6.61
CA SER A 613 37.10 8.09 -7.26
C SER A 613 36.67 6.64 -7.05
N VAL A 614 36.18 6.28 -5.86
CA VAL A 614 35.59 4.95 -5.58
C VAL A 614 34.29 4.78 -6.37
N LEU A 615 33.49 5.85 -6.49
CA LEU A 615 32.25 5.83 -7.25
C LEU A 615 32.49 5.67 -8.74
N ALA A 616 33.48 6.37 -9.29
CA ALA A 616 33.89 6.22 -10.69
C ALA A 616 34.36 4.79 -10.98
N LEU A 617 35.12 4.17 -10.06
CA LEU A 617 35.59 2.80 -10.19
C LEU A 617 34.45 1.76 -10.17
N LEU A 618 33.44 1.97 -9.32
CA LEU A 618 32.27 1.09 -9.23
C LEU A 618 31.29 1.25 -10.42
N ILE A 619 31.20 2.45 -11.00
CA ILE A 619 30.33 2.73 -12.17
C ILE A 619 30.96 2.20 -13.47
N LEU A 620 32.29 2.05 -13.54
CA LEU A 620 33.00 1.68 -14.77
C LEU A 620 33.00 0.18 -15.11
N GLU A 621 32.57 -0.71 -14.21
CA GLU A 621 32.58 -2.17 -14.46
C GLU A 621 31.16 -2.72 -14.68
N GLU A 622 30.77 -2.80 -15.95
CA GLU A 622 29.40 -3.13 -16.42
C GLU A 622 28.90 -4.52 -15.96
N SER A 623 29.80 -5.48 -15.78
CA SER A 623 29.51 -6.85 -15.30
C SER A 623 29.17 -6.92 -13.82
N PHE A 624 29.77 -6.06 -12.98
CA PHE A 624 29.47 -6.03 -11.54
C PHE A 624 28.11 -5.38 -11.26
N MET A 625 27.74 -4.37 -12.03
CA MET A 625 26.51 -3.59 -11.78
C MET A 625 25.23 -4.38 -12.08
N THR A 626 25.22 -5.21 -13.12
CA THR A 626 24.02 -5.99 -13.46
C THR A 626 23.88 -7.26 -12.61
N THR A 627 24.93 -8.08 -12.57
CA THR A 627 24.93 -9.37 -11.87
C THR A 627 25.11 -9.20 -10.36
N GLY A 628 26.01 -8.32 -9.92
CA GLY A 628 26.30 -8.10 -8.50
C GLY A 628 25.12 -7.53 -7.72
N ILE A 629 24.34 -6.62 -8.32
CA ILE A 629 23.15 -6.06 -7.66
C ILE A 629 22.02 -7.11 -7.53
N GLN A 630 21.80 -7.94 -8.55
CA GLN A 630 20.85 -9.05 -8.47
C GLN A 630 21.27 -10.08 -7.40
N LEU A 631 22.57 -10.33 -7.25
CA LEU A 631 23.08 -11.18 -6.18
C LEU A 631 22.91 -10.55 -4.79
N ILE A 632 23.10 -9.23 -4.65
CA ILE A 632 22.86 -8.50 -3.39
C ILE A 632 21.39 -8.59 -2.98
N GLU A 633 20.46 -8.48 -3.93
CA GLU A 633 19.02 -8.66 -3.67
C GLU A 633 18.73 -10.04 -3.08
N ARG A 634 19.20 -11.09 -3.75
CA ARG A 634 19.04 -12.49 -3.32
C ARG A 634 19.77 -12.77 -2.00
N PHE A 635 20.83 -12.02 -1.72
CA PHE A 635 21.59 -12.10 -0.48
C PHE A 635 20.84 -11.52 0.73
N VAL A 636 19.82 -10.67 0.56
CA VAL A 636 19.03 -10.18 1.71
C VAL A 636 18.27 -11.31 2.38
N VAL A 637 17.73 -12.24 1.58
CA VAL A 637 17.09 -13.47 2.06
C VAL A 637 18.07 -14.31 2.87
N VAL A 638 19.28 -14.48 2.34
CA VAL A 638 20.39 -15.17 3.00
C VAL A 638 20.76 -14.48 4.30
N ALA A 639 20.92 -13.17 4.30
CA ALA A 639 21.27 -12.38 5.47
C ALA A 639 20.19 -12.51 6.57
N PHE A 640 18.92 -12.48 6.20
CA PHE A 640 17.82 -12.69 7.14
C PHE A 640 17.81 -14.12 7.70
N PHE A 641 17.98 -15.12 6.84
CA PHE A 641 18.09 -16.53 7.25
C PHE A 641 19.28 -16.74 8.21
N LEU A 642 20.44 -16.17 7.88
CA LEU A 642 21.63 -16.20 8.74
C LEU A 642 21.39 -15.46 10.06
N TYR A 643 20.64 -14.36 10.06
CA TYR A 643 20.28 -13.63 11.27
C TYR A 643 19.44 -14.50 12.22
N ILE A 644 18.36 -15.11 11.71
CA ILE A 644 17.50 -16.02 12.48
C ILE A 644 18.31 -17.20 13.01
N LEU A 645 19.06 -17.87 12.14
CA LEU A 645 19.87 -19.03 12.53
C LEU A 645 20.91 -18.66 13.60
N SER A 646 21.53 -17.48 13.50
CA SER A 646 22.54 -17.03 14.47
C SER A 646 21.97 -16.82 15.87
N GLY A 647 20.67 -16.54 15.98
CA GLY A 647 19.95 -16.48 17.26
C GLY A 647 19.74 -17.84 17.94
N THR A 648 19.90 -18.95 17.21
CA THR A 648 19.59 -20.28 17.74
C THR A 648 20.62 -20.76 18.79
N ALA A 649 20.13 -21.51 19.77
CA ALA A 649 20.98 -22.16 20.77
C ALA A 649 22.02 -23.10 20.14
N MET A 650 21.73 -23.66 18.97
CA MET A 650 22.62 -24.58 18.26
C MET A 650 23.88 -23.86 17.73
N ILE A 651 23.72 -22.68 17.12
CA ILE A 651 24.86 -21.85 16.70
C ILE A 651 25.66 -21.37 17.92
N LYS A 652 24.99 -20.87 18.97
CA LYS A 652 25.65 -20.48 20.22
C LYS A 652 26.45 -21.63 20.85
N ASN A 653 25.91 -22.85 20.83
CA ASN A 653 26.59 -24.05 21.35
C ASN A 653 27.76 -24.50 20.47
N SER A 654 27.63 -24.38 19.14
CA SER A 654 28.70 -24.71 18.20
C SER A 654 29.95 -23.85 18.39
N LEU A 655 29.78 -22.61 18.83
CA LEU A 655 30.89 -21.72 19.18
C LEU A 655 31.61 -22.13 20.48
N LYS A 656 30.90 -22.80 21.40
CA LYS A 656 31.41 -23.13 22.75
C LYS A 656 31.92 -24.57 22.87
N ARG A 657 31.34 -25.53 22.14
CA ARG A 657 31.68 -26.96 22.21
C ARG A 657 31.61 -27.64 20.85
N SER A 658 32.17 -28.84 20.75
CA SER A 658 31.92 -29.72 19.60
C SER A 658 30.49 -30.27 19.66
N LEU A 659 29.76 -30.18 18.55
CA LEU A 659 28.40 -30.68 18.41
C LEU A 659 28.36 -32.21 18.27
N SER A 660 27.26 -32.82 18.71
CA SER A 660 26.97 -34.25 18.47
C SER A 660 26.70 -34.52 16.99
N LEU A 661 26.84 -35.78 16.54
CA LEU A 661 26.53 -36.18 15.15
C LEU A 661 25.11 -35.77 14.71
N LYS A 662 24.13 -35.84 15.62
CA LYS A 662 22.74 -35.43 15.35
C LYS A 662 22.60 -33.91 15.17
N GLU A 663 23.34 -33.12 15.94
CA GLU A 663 23.36 -31.66 15.80
C GLU A 663 24.15 -31.25 14.54
N GLN A 664 25.24 -31.95 14.22
CA GLN A 664 26.01 -31.73 12.99
C GLN A 664 25.18 -32.04 11.74
N SER A 665 24.42 -33.14 11.73
CA SER A 665 23.54 -33.47 10.61
C SER A 665 22.42 -32.45 10.43
N LEU A 666 21.90 -31.88 11.52
CA LEU A 666 20.87 -30.85 11.45
C LEU A 666 21.42 -29.53 10.88
N MET A 667 22.58 -29.11 11.34
CA MET A 667 23.27 -27.93 10.82
C MET A 667 23.68 -28.11 9.35
N ALA A 668 24.12 -29.30 8.96
CA ALA A 668 24.40 -29.62 7.57
C ALA A 668 23.14 -29.47 6.70
N LEU A 669 21.97 -29.82 7.24
CA LEU A 669 20.69 -29.65 6.56
C LEU A 669 20.33 -28.17 6.42
N ASP A 670 20.41 -27.38 7.50
CA ASP A 670 20.09 -25.94 7.47
C ASP A 670 20.96 -25.16 6.46
N PHE A 671 22.26 -25.42 6.48
CA PHE A 671 23.19 -24.78 5.54
C PHE A 671 23.22 -25.45 4.17
N GLY A 672 22.81 -26.71 4.07
CA GLY A 672 22.55 -27.39 2.80
C GLY A 672 21.36 -26.78 2.07
N PHE A 673 20.29 -26.43 2.80
CA PHE A 673 19.18 -25.64 2.27
C PHE A 673 19.65 -24.29 1.76
N LEU A 674 20.50 -23.59 2.51
CA LEU A 674 21.10 -22.33 2.06
C LEU A 674 21.89 -22.50 0.75
N SER A 675 22.61 -23.61 0.61
CA SER A 675 23.35 -23.97 -0.61
C SER A 675 22.42 -24.25 -1.80
N ILE A 676 21.34 -25.00 -1.57
CA ILE A 676 20.31 -25.28 -2.58
C ILE A 676 19.65 -23.96 -3.02
N TYR A 677 19.24 -23.12 -2.07
CA TYR A 677 18.66 -21.81 -2.35
C TYR A 677 19.60 -20.95 -3.19
N GLY A 678 20.88 -20.88 -2.83
CA GLY A 678 21.89 -20.17 -3.63
C GLY A 678 22.04 -20.73 -5.04
N THR A 679 21.87 -22.03 -5.24
CA THR A 679 21.91 -22.68 -6.56
C THR A 679 20.68 -22.35 -7.41
N LEU A 680 19.50 -22.32 -6.80
CA LEU A 680 18.24 -22.01 -7.49
C LEU A 680 18.14 -20.51 -7.82
N GLN A 681 18.71 -19.67 -6.96
CA GLN A 681 18.82 -18.23 -7.15
C GLN A 681 20.12 -17.83 -7.82
N ALA A 682 20.60 -18.62 -8.78
CA ALA A 682 21.73 -18.25 -9.61
C ALA A 682 21.32 -17.26 -10.71
N VAL A 683 22.17 -16.26 -10.98
CA VAL A 683 21.99 -15.31 -12.09
C VAL A 683 22.64 -15.91 -13.32
N SER A 684 21.89 -16.09 -14.40
CA SER A 684 22.42 -16.59 -15.67
C SER A 684 23.17 -15.48 -16.41
N VAL A 685 24.44 -15.72 -16.72
CA VAL A 685 25.27 -14.88 -17.59
C VAL A 685 25.81 -15.80 -18.68
N GLY A 686 25.22 -15.74 -19.89
CA GLY A 686 25.45 -16.76 -20.93
C GLY A 686 24.93 -18.15 -20.50
N GLU A 687 25.73 -19.19 -20.69
CA GLU A 687 25.40 -20.58 -20.29
C GLU A 687 25.83 -20.93 -18.84
N ALA A 688 26.41 -19.98 -18.11
CA ALA A 688 26.94 -20.20 -16.76
C ALA A 688 26.14 -19.43 -15.69
N LEU A 689 26.15 -19.97 -14.46
CA LEU A 689 25.27 -19.57 -13.36
C LEU A 689 26.06 -18.94 -12.19
N VAL A 690 25.97 -17.62 -12.01
CA VAL A 690 26.63 -16.88 -10.91
C VAL A 690 25.79 -17.01 -9.65
N ASN A 691 26.37 -17.39 -8.51
CA ASN A 691 25.59 -17.69 -7.32
C ASN A 691 26.38 -17.50 -6.01
N PHE A 692 25.72 -17.67 -4.87
CA PHE A 692 26.34 -17.68 -3.53
C PHE A 692 26.26 -19.07 -2.87
N ARG A 693 26.16 -20.13 -3.67
CA ARG A 693 25.92 -21.51 -3.22
C ARG A 693 26.94 -22.00 -2.20
N ASP A 694 28.19 -21.57 -2.35
CA ASP A 694 29.32 -22.04 -1.55
C ASP A 694 29.31 -21.43 -0.13
N LEU A 695 28.52 -20.39 0.10
CA LEU A 695 28.35 -19.74 1.40
C LEU A 695 27.84 -20.71 2.49
N GLY A 696 26.77 -21.45 2.21
CA GLY A 696 26.21 -22.43 3.16
C GLY A 696 27.23 -23.49 3.59
N PRO A 697 27.83 -24.22 2.65
CA PRO A 697 28.87 -25.22 2.92
C PRO A 697 30.06 -24.63 3.69
N MET A 698 30.53 -23.43 3.35
CA MET A 698 31.60 -22.76 4.07
C MET A 698 31.24 -22.47 5.52
N ILE A 699 30.04 -21.94 5.79
CA ILE A 699 29.60 -21.66 7.17
C ILE A 699 29.40 -22.96 7.96
N ALA A 700 28.80 -23.99 7.36
CA ALA A 700 28.66 -25.31 7.99
C ALA A 700 30.02 -25.92 8.34
N GLY A 701 30.98 -25.85 7.42
CA GLY A 701 32.36 -26.27 7.66
C GLY A 701 33.00 -25.49 8.82
N LEU A 702 32.90 -24.15 8.79
CA LEU A 702 33.46 -23.27 9.81
C LEU A 702 32.93 -23.57 11.22
N LEU A 703 31.64 -23.84 11.37
CA LEU A 703 31.01 -24.06 12.67
C LEU A 703 31.16 -25.51 13.14
N CYS A 704 30.81 -26.44 12.25
CA CYS A 704 30.48 -27.83 12.60
C CYS A 704 31.54 -28.84 12.11
N GLY A 705 32.58 -28.38 11.41
CA GLY A 705 33.68 -29.21 10.93
C GLY A 705 33.47 -29.74 9.50
N PRO A 706 34.48 -30.42 8.94
CA PRO A 706 34.54 -30.74 7.51
C PRO A 706 33.41 -31.65 7.04
N PHE A 707 32.95 -32.60 7.87
CA PHE A 707 31.87 -33.52 7.50
C PHE A 707 30.54 -32.78 7.27
N ALA A 708 30.15 -31.89 8.19
CA ALA A 708 28.93 -31.11 8.07
C ALA A 708 28.99 -30.14 6.88
N GLY A 709 30.16 -29.52 6.65
CA GLY A 709 30.41 -28.70 5.47
C GLY A 709 30.28 -29.48 4.15
N ALA A 710 30.89 -30.67 4.08
CA ALA A 710 30.81 -31.53 2.90
C ALA A 710 29.36 -31.96 2.59
N ALA A 711 28.60 -32.34 3.61
CA ALA A 711 27.20 -32.74 3.47
C ALA A 711 26.32 -31.59 2.97
N ALA A 712 26.52 -30.37 3.50
CA ALA A 712 25.87 -29.16 2.99
C ALA A 712 26.25 -28.88 1.52
N GLY A 713 27.55 -29.01 1.18
CA GLY A 713 28.05 -28.84 -0.19
C GLY A 713 27.50 -29.87 -1.16
N PHE A 714 27.33 -31.12 -0.72
CA PHE A 714 26.75 -32.19 -1.54
C PHE A 714 25.29 -31.92 -1.89
N MET A 715 24.50 -31.38 -0.96
CA MET A 715 23.11 -31.01 -1.20
C MET A 715 22.97 -29.94 -2.30
N GLY A 716 23.65 -28.79 -2.16
CA GLY A 716 23.62 -27.74 -3.19
C GLY A 716 24.31 -28.16 -4.50
N GLY A 717 25.41 -28.92 -4.41
CA GLY A 717 26.12 -29.45 -5.56
C GLY A 717 25.29 -30.43 -6.39
N SER A 718 24.52 -31.30 -5.75
CA SER A 718 23.63 -32.25 -6.44
C SER A 718 22.56 -31.53 -7.25
N VAL A 719 21.94 -30.49 -6.67
CA VAL A 719 20.95 -29.66 -7.37
C VAL A 719 21.58 -28.94 -8.57
N ARG A 720 22.81 -28.41 -8.43
CA ARG A 720 23.52 -27.83 -9.57
C ARG A 720 23.78 -28.87 -10.67
N TYR A 721 24.19 -30.07 -10.28
CA TYR A 721 24.48 -31.14 -11.23
C TYR A 721 23.24 -31.51 -12.04
N MET A 722 22.07 -31.58 -11.39
CA MET A 722 20.78 -31.86 -12.03
C MET A 722 20.33 -30.77 -13.02
N GLN A 723 20.75 -29.51 -12.84
CA GLN A 723 20.44 -28.42 -13.79
C GLN A 723 21.17 -28.55 -15.14
N GLY A 724 22.19 -29.41 -15.25
CA GLY A 724 22.93 -29.64 -16.49
C GLY A 724 23.82 -28.46 -16.94
N GLY A 725 24.38 -28.56 -18.13
CA GLY A 725 25.36 -27.62 -18.69
C GLY A 725 26.81 -28.02 -18.40
N TRP A 726 27.74 -27.52 -19.21
CA TRP A 726 29.15 -27.92 -19.15
C TRP A 726 29.85 -27.49 -17.85
N THR A 727 29.32 -26.48 -17.14
CA THR A 727 29.80 -26.05 -15.81
C THR A 727 29.17 -26.84 -14.64
N ALA A 728 28.32 -27.85 -14.87
CA ALA A 728 27.59 -28.51 -13.79
C ALA A 728 28.48 -29.29 -12.82
N LEU A 729 29.35 -30.15 -13.35
CA LEU A 729 30.28 -30.99 -12.59
C LEU A 729 31.33 -30.19 -11.78
N PRO A 730 32.10 -29.25 -12.37
CA PRO A 730 33.09 -28.46 -11.62
C PRO A 730 32.45 -27.70 -10.46
N CYS A 731 31.29 -27.08 -10.72
CA CYS A 731 30.56 -26.32 -9.74
C CYS A 731 30.04 -27.23 -8.62
N ALA A 732 29.52 -28.42 -8.92
CA ALA A 732 29.05 -29.35 -7.89
C ALA A 732 30.19 -29.82 -6.96
N VAL A 733 31.35 -30.13 -7.53
CA VAL A 733 32.55 -30.54 -6.78
C VAL A 733 33.08 -29.37 -5.93
N ALA A 734 33.06 -28.15 -6.45
CA ALA A 734 33.49 -26.96 -5.74
C ALA A 734 32.69 -26.71 -4.44
N SER A 735 31.37 -26.91 -4.44
CA SER A 735 30.54 -26.77 -3.24
C SER A 735 30.96 -27.72 -2.11
N VAL A 736 31.27 -28.98 -2.47
CA VAL A 736 31.72 -30.00 -1.52
C VAL A 736 33.10 -29.65 -0.99
N ALA A 737 34.00 -29.23 -1.89
CA ALA A 737 35.34 -28.78 -1.52
C ALA A 737 35.31 -27.56 -0.58
N ALA A 738 34.41 -26.59 -0.84
CA ALA A 738 34.22 -25.41 -0.02
C ALA A 738 33.89 -25.76 1.43
N GLY A 739 32.96 -26.69 1.64
CA GLY A 739 32.59 -27.15 2.98
C GLY A 739 33.68 -27.94 3.68
N LEU A 740 34.38 -28.83 2.97
CA LEU A 740 35.51 -29.60 3.52
C LEU A 740 36.65 -28.67 3.96
N LEU A 741 37.11 -27.79 3.07
CA LEU A 741 38.25 -26.91 3.30
C LEU A 741 37.95 -25.89 4.40
N ALA A 742 36.75 -25.30 4.42
CA ALA A 742 36.33 -24.42 5.50
C ALA A 742 36.37 -25.11 6.88
N GLY A 743 35.99 -26.39 6.95
CA GLY A 743 36.09 -27.19 8.17
C GLY A 743 37.52 -27.49 8.60
N VAL A 744 38.43 -27.74 7.66
CA VAL A 744 39.86 -27.92 7.94
C VAL A 744 40.48 -26.61 8.46
N PHE A 745 40.22 -25.49 7.79
CA PHE A 745 40.70 -24.17 8.22
C PHE A 745 40.15 -23.78 9.59
N SER A 746 38.88 -24.08 9.89
CA SER A 746 38.30 -23.85 11.22
C SER A 746 39.06 -24.58 12.33
N LYS A 747 39.45 -25.84 12.08
CA LYS A 747 40.24 -26.64 13.02
C LYS A 747 41.64 -26.05 13.21
N GLN A 748 42.30 -25.61 12.13
CA GLN A 748 43.61 -24.96 12.20
C GLN A 748 43.56 -23.60 12.91
N TRP A 749 42.49 -22.84 12.69
CA TRP A 749 42.28 -21.53 13.31
C TRP A 749 41.80 -21.59 14.75
N GLN A 750 41.54 -22.79 15.29
CA GLN A 750 41.04 -23.01 16.64
C GLN A 750 39.76 -22.19 16.91
N LYS A 751 38.88 -22.07 15.91
CA LYS A 751 37.67 -21.21 15.94
C LYS A 751 37.89 -19.74 16.33
N LYS A 752 39.12 -19.21 16.19
CA LYS A 752 39.39 -17.77 16.32
C LYS A 752 38.96 -17.06 15.04
N PHE A 753 37.75 -16.51 15.04
CA PHE A 753 37.18 -15.82 13.89
C PHE A 753 37.61 -14.35 13.84
N SER A 754 38.05 -13.91 12.67
CA SER A 754 38.47 -12.53 12.39
C SER A 754 38.06 -12.19 10.95
N TYR A 755 37.73 -10.92 10.71
CA TYR A 755 37.37 -10.41 9.38
C TYR A 755 38.39 -10.80 8.32
N ILE A 756 39.69 -10.69 8.62
CA ILE A 756 40.78 -11.02 7.69
C ILE A 756 40.75 -12.49 7.27
N ARG A 757 40.48 -13.40 8.22
CA ARG A 757 40.43 -14.85 7.95
C ARG A 757 39.22 -15.23 7.10
N PHE A 758 38.10 -14.55 7.29
CA PHE A 758 36.87 -14.78 6.52
C PHE A 758 36.99 -14.25 5.09
N VAL A 759 37.61 -13.06 4.90
CA VAL A 759 37.98 -12.56 3.57
C VAL A 759 38.92 -13.54 2.87
N PHE A 760 39.97 -13.99 3.57
CA PHE A 760 40.90 -14.98 3.01
C PHE A 760 40.19 -16.27 2.58
N LEU A 761 39.30 -16.82 3.41
CA LEU A 761 38.57 -18.04 3.08
C LEU A 761 37.73 -17.88 1.81
N GLY A 762 36.94 -16.80 1.71
CA GLY A 762 36.07 -16.58 0.56
C GLY A 762 36.86 -16.38 -0.73
N VAL A 763 37.90 -15.53 -0.70
CA VAL A 763 38.77 -15.31 -1.87
C VAL A 763 39.51 -16.59 -2.28
N PHE A 764 40.05 -17.33 -1.31
CA PHE A 764 40.75 -18.59 -1.57
C PHE A 764 39.83 -19.64 -2.21
N MET A 765 38.61 -19.78 -1.67
CA MET A 765 37.66 -20.77 -2.20
C MET A 765 37.20 -20.45 -3.62
N GLU A 766 36.85 -19.19 -3.92
CA GLU A 766 36.49 -18.84 -5.30
C GLU A 766 37.64 -18.94 -6.27
N SER A 767 38.85 -18.64 -5.80
CA SER A 767 40.05 -18.81 -6.63
C SER A 767 40.30 -20.30 -6.95
N MET A 768 40.12 -21.19 -5.96
CA MET A 768 40.18 -22.64 -6.18
C MET A 768 39.06 -23.12 -7.11
N HIS A 769 37.85 -22.59 -6.98
CA HIS A 769 36.72 -22.95 -7.82
C HIS A 769 36.96 -22.55 -9.29
N LEU A 770 37.22 -21.27 -9.55
CA LEU A 770 37.24 -20.72 -10.91
C LEU A 770 38.57 -20.89 -11.64
N PHE A 771 39.71 -20.89 -10.95
CA PHE A 771 41.02 -21.03 -11.62
C PHE A 771 41.57 -22.46 -11.60
N VAL A 772 41.05 -23.37 -10.76
CA VAL A 772 41.56 -24.74 -10.64
C VAL A 772 40.51 -25.78 -10.98
N LEU A 773 39.41 -25.83 -10.23
CA LEU A 773 38.38 -26.88 -10.42
C LEU A 773 37.63 -26.73 -11.74
N LEU A 774 37.30 -25.50 -12.13
CA LEU A 774 36.59 -25.21 -13.37
C LEU A 774 37.40 -25.66 -14.61
N PRO A 775 38.65 -25.24 -14.85
CA PRO A 775 39.43 -25.70 -16.01
C PRO A 775 39.72 -27.20 -16.00
N LEU A 776 39.96 -27.79 -14.82
CA LEU A 776 40.32 -29.21 -14.68
C LEU A 776 39.16 -30.16 -15.00
N LEU A 777 37.95 -29.84 -14.53
CA LEU A 777 36.79 -30.73 -14.61
C LEU A 777 35.89 -30.45 -15.83
N THR A 778 36.19 -29.41 -16.61
CA THR A 778 35.49 -29.10 -17.87
C THR A 778 36.25 -29.55 -19.11
N TYR A 779 37.46 -30.11 -18.96
CA TYR A 779 38.23 -30.59 -20.11
C TYR A 779 37.46 -31.66 -20.90
N PRO A 780 37.35 -31.56 -22.25
CA PRO A 780 38.09 -30.67 -23.16
C PRO A 780 37.31 -29.42 -23.63
N ALA A 781 36.73 -28.62 -22.72
CA ALA A 781 36.12 -27.34 -23.07
C ALA A 781 37.14 -26.33 -23.63
N PRO A 782 36.75 -25.46 -24.59
CA PRO A 782 37.63 -24.42 -25.13
C PRO A 782 38.13 -23.45 -24.05
N LEU A 783 39.42 -23.10 -24.09
CA LEU A 783 40.03 -22.19 -23.12
C LEU A 783 39.42 -20.78 -23.16
N SER A 784 38.91 -20.35 -24.33
CA SER A 784 38.19 -19.07 -24.50
C SER A 784 36.98 -18.98 -23.57
N ASP A 785 36.18 -20.04 -23.52
CA ASP A 785 34.90 -20.06 -22.83
C ASP A 785 35.13 -20.11 -21.31
N VAL A 786 36.16 -20.84 -20.89
CA VAL A 786 36.61 -20.88 -19.49
C VAL A 786 37.11 -19.50 -19.04
N LEU A 787 37.91 -18.80 -19.85
CA LEU A 787 38.42 -17.46 -19.52
C LEU A 787 37.31 -16.40 -19.48
N GLU A 788 36.31 -16.50 -20.34
CA GLU A 788 35.14 -15.61 -20.35
C GLU A 788 34.29 -15.79 -19.08
N VAL A 789 34.07 -17.04 -18.65
CA VAL A 789 33.43 -17.36 -17.38
C VAL A 789 34.27 -16.84 -16.21
N VAL A 790 35.59 -17.04 -16.18
CA VAL A 790 36.42 -16.51 -15.09
C VAL A 790 36.33 -14.98 -15.01
N ARG A 791 36.42 -14.28 -16.15
CA ARG A 791 36.38 -12.81 -16.21
C ARG A 791 35.04 -12.24 -15.76
N SER A 792 33.93 -12.90 -16.09
CA SER A 792 32.60 -12.40 -15.78
C SER A 792 32.11 -12.81 -14.37
N PHE A 793 32.61 -13.91 -13.82
CA PHE A 793 32.07 -14.53 -12.61
C PHE A 793 32.94 -14.30 -11.37
N TYR A 794 34.26 -14.19 -11.52
CA TYR A 794 35.18 -14.18 -10.38
C TYR A 794 34.88 -13.06 -9.38
N LEU A 795 34.76 -11.81 -9.86
CA LEU A 795 34.60 -10.66 -8.98
C LEU A 795 33.21 -10.63 -8.30
N PRO A 796 32.07 -10.81 -9.01
CA PRO A 796 30.75 -10.86 -8.37
C PRO A 796 30.59 -12.02 -7.39
N MET A 797 31.06 -13.23 -7.75
CA MET A 797 30.91 -14.44 -6.91
C MET A 797 31.80 -14.37 -5.66
N THR A 798 33.03 -13.88 -5.81
CA THR A 798 33.93 -13.64 -4.66
C THR A 798 33.37 -12.57 -3.74
N ALA A 799 32.90 -11.45 -4.29
CA ALA A 799 32.34 -10.37 -3.50
C ALA A 799 31.15 -10.84 -2.66
N ILE A 800 30.19 -11.56 -3.24
CA ILE A 800 28.99 -11.98 -2.53
C ILE A 800 29.26 -13.03 -1.45
N ASN A 801 30.15 -14.00 -1.74
CA ASN A 801 30.50 -15.03 -0.76
C ASN A 801 31.34 -14.47 0.39
N VAL A 802 32.25 -13.54 0.12
CA VAL A 802 32.99 -12.82 1.16
C VAL A 802 32.04 -11.95 1.99
N LEU A 803 31.15 -11.17 1.36
CA LEU A 803 30.14 -10.37 2.06
C LEU A 803 29.26 -11.24 2.95
N GLY A 804 28.85 -12.41 2.47
CA GLY A 804 28.08 -13.38 3.24
C GLY A 804 28.78 -13.88 4.49
N LEU A 805 30.05 -14.26 4.35
CA LEU A 805 30.87 -14.68 5.48
C LEU A 805 31.04 -13.54 6.50
N LEU A 806 31.34 -12.32 6.02
CA LEU A 806 31.53 -11.16 6.91
C LEU A 806 30.24 -10.76 7.62
N PHE A 807 29.10 -10.82 6.93
CA PHE A 807 27.80 -10.58 7.52
C PHE A 807 27.48 -11.60 8.62
N PHE A 808 27.72 -12.89 8.34
CA PHE A 808 27.55 -13.94 9.35
C PHE A 808 28.40 -13.70 10.60
N LEU A 809 29.67 -13.31 10.41
CA LEU A 809 30.57 -12.96 11.51
C LEU A 809 30.04 -11.76 12.30
N TYR A 810 29.57 -10.71 11.61
CA TYR A 810 29.00 -9.51 12.22
C TYR A 810 27.80 -9.86 13.11
N VAL A 811 26.84 -10.63 12.59
CA VAL A 811 25.64 -11.04 13.33
C VAL A 811 26.01 -11.84 14.58
N ILE A 812 26.93 -12.81 14.46
CA ILE A 812 27.38 -13.61 15.61
C ILE A 812 28.03 -12.74 16.68
N GLN A 813 28.86 -11.77 16.29
CA GLN A 813 29.53 -10.89 17.23
C GLN A 813 28.54 -9.95 17.93
N GLU A 814 27.55 -9.44 17.20
CA GLU A 814 26.52 -8.56 17.75
C GLU A 814 25.66 -9.32 18.77
N LEU A 815 25.12 -10.48 18.40
CA LEU A 815 24.28 -11.32 19.28
C LEU A 815 25.00 -11.81 20.54
N ASN A 816 26.28 -12.18 20.45
CA ASN A 816 27.04 -12.66 21.62
C ASN A 816 27.40 -11.54 22.61
N SER A 817 27.43 -10.29 22.16
CA SER A 817 27.85 -9.19 23.00
C SER A 817 26.75 -8.64 23.91
N VAL A 818 25.48 -8.89 23.56
CA VAL A 818 24.30 -8.52 24.38
C VAL A 818 24.26 -9.34 25.69
N ASP A 819 24.82 -10.56 25.70
CA ASP A 819 24.83 -11.46 26.87
C ASP A 819 25.90 -11.10 27.94
N THR A 820 26.67 -10.01 27.80
CA THR A 820 27.80 -9.70 28.73
C THR A 820 27.69 -8.38 29.49
N GLY A 821 26.63 -7.59 29.30
CA GLY A 821 26.45 -6.31 29.99
C GLY A 821 25.11 -6.21 30.71
N ASN A 822 25.11 -6.39 32.03
CA ASN A 822 24.04 -6.00 32.98
C ASN A 822 22.71 -6.78 32.95
N LEU A 823 22.72 -8.06 33.32
CA LEU A 823 21.57 -8.67 34.01
C LEU A 823 22.09 -9.55 35.16
N LYS A 824 21.56 -9.32 36.38
CA LYS A 824 21.77 -10.21 37.54
C LYS A 824 21.41 -11.65 37.13
N PRO A 825 22.15 -12.67 37.60
CA PRO A 825 21.85 -14.05 37.25
C PRO A 825 20.47 -14.40 37.79
N ALA A 826 19.48 -14.49 36.90
CA ALA A 826 18.22 -15.15 37.20
C ALA A 826 18.56 -16.57 37.67
N SER A 827 18.02 -16.93 38.82
CA SER A 827 18.14 -18.23 39.47
C SER A 827 18.20 -19.37 38.45
N LYS A 828 19.12 -20.33 38.68
CA LYS A 828 19.27 -21.62 37.98
C LYS A 828 17.92 -22.17 37.49
N VAL A 829 17.49 -21.78 36.29
CA VAL A 829 16.47 -22.50 35.54
C VAL A 829 17.22 -23.69 34.96
N ASN A 830 16.89 -24.87 35.49
CA ASN A 830 17.42 -26.13 35.00
C ASN A 830 17.36 -26.14 33.47
N ALA A 831 18.51 -26.42 32.86
CA ALA A 831 18.65 -26.67 31.44
C ALA A 831 17.85 -27.91 31.03
N GLY A 832 16.53 -27.78 30.98
CA GLY A 832 15.67 -28.67 30.23
C GLY A 832 16.03 -28.48 28.75
N ARG A 833 16.26 -29.60 28.05
CA ARG A 833 16.51 -29.67 26.60
C ARG A 833 15.67 -28.60 25.87
N THR A 834 16.31 -27.52 25.43
CA THR A 834 15.62 -26.47 24.69
C THR A 834 15.14 -27.04 23.35
N GLU A 835 13.83 -27.26 23.25
CA GLU A 835 13.12 -27.77 22.07
C GLU A 835 13.14 -26.81 20.87
N THR A 836 13.93 -25.73 20.89
CA THR A 836 14.35 -25.01 19.67
C THR A 836 14.97 -25.95 18.61
N SER A 837 15.61 -27.05 19.02
CA SER A 837 16.05 -28.13 18.12
C SER A 837 14.91 -28.99 17.53
N VAL A 838 13.67 -28.80 18.00
CA VAL A 838 12.45 -29.44 17.51
C VAL A 838 11.76 -28.57 16.44
N LEU A 839 12.04 -27.26 16.39
CA LEU A 839 11.55 -26.34 15.35
C LEU A 839 12.16 -26.62 13.97
N ILE A 840 13.45 -26.96 13.97
CA ILE A 840 14.22 -27.21 12.75
C ILE A 840 13.79 -28.54 12.11
N LYS A 841 13.38 -29.54 12.89
CA LYS A 841 13.02 -30.87 12.39
C LYS A 841 11.83 -30.92 11.41
N PRO A 842 10.66 -30.32 11.69
CA PRO A 842 9.52 -30.34 10.76
C PRO A 842 9.70 -29.37 9.59
N LEU A 843 10.45 -28.27 9.75
CA LEU A 843 10.72 -27.28 8.69
C LEU A 843 11.75 -27.81 7.68
N ALA A 844 12.83 -28.40 8.18
CA ALA A 844 13.81 -29.13 7.40
C ALA A 844 13.19 -30.35 6.74
N ALA A 845 12.36 -31.12 7.45
CA ALA A 845 11.70 -32.30 6.90
C ALA A 845 10.59 -31.96 5.90
N SER A 846 9.79 -30.91 6.09
CA SER A 846 8.76 -30.50 5.13
C SER A 846 9.39 -29.98 3.83
N VAL A 847 10.49 -29.22 3.95
CA VAL A 847 11.26 -28.74 2.80
C VAL A 847 12.03 -29.88 2.13
N LEU A 848 12.61 -30.83 2.88
CA LEU A 848 13.25 -32.02 2.29
C LEU A 848 12.24 -32.97 1.64
N ILE A 849 11.08 -33.22 2.24
CA ILE A 849 10.04 -34.09 1.66
C ILE A 849 9.48 -33.43 0.40
N PHE A 850 9.33 -32.11 0.37
CA PHE A 850 8.93 -31.35 -0.81
C PHE A 850 10.00 -31.38 -1.92
N LEU A 851 11.27 -31.16 -1.59
CA LEU A 851 12.39 -31.19 -2.55
C LEU A 851 12.73 -32.60 -3.03
N ALA A 852 12.57 -33.63 -2.18
CA ALA A 852 12.77 -35.03 -2.54
C ALA A 852 11.60 -35.60 -3.37
N ALA A 853 10.40 -35.02 -3.26
CA ALA A 853 9.25 -35.35 -4.09
C ALA A 853 9.21 -34.57 -5.42
N ALA A 854 9.93 -33.46 -5.53
CA ALA A 854 9.99 -32.65 -6.73
C ALA A 854 11.00 -33.22 -7.75
N ASN A 855 10.56 -34.22 -8.52
CA ASN A 855 11.27 -34.70 -9.71
C ASN A 855 11.07 -33.79 -10.94
N ASP A 856 10.18 -32.79 -10.84
CA ASP A 856 9.82 -31.85 -11.90
C ASP A 856 10.28 -30.42 -11.55
N GLY A 857 11.09 -29.81 -12.42
CA GLY A 857 11.53 -28.41 -12.29
C GLY A 857 10.38 -27.39 -12.17
N TYR A 858 9.17 -27.82 -12.51
CA TYR A 858 7.93 -27.06 -12.41
C TYR A 858 7.55 -26.67 -10.97
N LEU A 859 7.60 -27.61 -10.01
CA LEU A 859 7.23 -27.33 -8.61
C LEU A 859 8.21 -26.37 -7.92
N LEU A 860 9.48 -26.43 -8.32
CA LEU A 860 10.52 -25.51 -7.86
C LEU A 860 10.28 -24.07 -8.32
N ASN A 861 9.89 -23.89 -9.59
CA ASN A 861 9.57 -22.57 -10.15
C ASN A 861 8.38 -21.89 -9.47
N VAL A 862 7.47 -22.66 -8.86
CA VAL A 862 6.30 -22.14 -8.15
C VAL A 862 6.61 -21.88 -6.67
N SER A 863 7.24 -22.85 -5.99
CA SER A 863 7.46 -22.76 -4.55
C SER A 863 8.53 -21.75 -4.14
N VAL A 864 9.60 -21.60 -4.91
CA VAL A 864 10.70 -20.68 -4.54
C VAL A 864 10.23 -19.22 -4.49
N PRO A 865 9.52 -18.67 -5.49
CA PRO A 865 8.98 -17.32 -5.40
C PRO A 865 7.99 -17.14 -4.24
N LEU A 866 7.17 -18.16 -3.93
CA LEU A 866 6.24 -18.10 -2.81
C LEU A 866 6.96 -18.11 -1.44
N LEU A 867 8.06 -18.86 -1.32
CA LEU A 867 8.94 -18.85 -0.15
C LEU A 867 9.63 -17.49 0.04
N GLU A 868 10.05 -16.83 -1.03
CA GLU A 868 10.61 -15.48 -0.94
C GLU A 868 9.56 -14.48 -0.45
N ARG A 869 8.33 -14.58 -0.98
CA ARG A 869 7.19 -13.76 -0.54
C ARG A 869 6.85 -14.00 0.93
N MET A 870 7.09 -15.20 1.48
CA MET A 870 6.92 -15.48 2.91
C MET A 870 7.87 -14.69 3.81
N LEU A 871 9.03 -14.23 3.32
CA LEU A 871 9.95 -13.43 4.11
C LEU A 871 9.39 -12.03 4.37
N VAL A 872 8.77 -11.45 3.35
CA VAL A 872 8.04 -10.18 3.46
C VAL A 872 6.90 -10.33 4.46
N VAL A 873 6.17 -11.45 4.40
CA VAL A 873 5.13 -11.76 5.38
C VAL A 873 5.71 -11.90 6.78
N ALA A 874 6.81 -12.63 6.95
CA ALA A 874 7.46 -12.83 8.24
C ALA A 874 7.96 -11.51 8.84
N PHE A 875 8.59 -10.66 8.04
CA PHE A 875 9.02 -9.33 8.47
C PHE A 875 7.83 -8.44 8.83
N SER A 876 6.77 -8.47 8.02
CA SER A 876 5.52 -7.73 8.31
C SER A 876 4.87 -8.20 9.59
N LEU A 877 4.81 -9.52 9.83
CA LEU A 877 4.31 -10.12 11.06
C LEU A 877 5.22 -9.80 12.26
N TYR A 878 6.53 -9.73 12.07
CA TYR A 878 7.48 -9.30 13.11
C TYR A 878 7.22 -7.85 13.53
N LEU A 879 7.11 -6.92 12.56
CA LEU A 879 6.74 -5.52 12.85
C LEU A 879 5.35 -5.45 13.50
N PHE A 880 4.40 -6.23 13.00
CA PHE A 880 3.06 -6.27 13.56
C PHE A 880 3.02 -6.85 14.98
N SER A 881 3.93 -7.77 15.31
CA SER A 881 4.03 -8.36 16.66
C SER A 881 4.40 -7.38 17.75
N ARG A 882 4.94 -6.23 17.38
CA ARG A 882 5.27 -5.14 18.30
C ARG A 882 4.12 -4.17 18.54
N THR A 883 2.98 -4.35 17.89
CA THR A 883 1.81 -3.48 18.06
C THR A 883 0.99 -3.88 19.28
N GLU A 884 0.47 -2.89 20.01
CA GLU A 884 -0.41 -3.12 21.16
C GLU A 884 -1.64 -3.95 20.80
N THR A 885 -2.17 -3.79 19.59
CA THR A 885 -3.34 -4.52 19.09
C THR A 885 -3.09 -6.02 18.98
N LEU A 886 -1.90 -6.45 18.54
CA LEU A 886 -1.57 -7.88 18.51
C LEU A 886 -1.34 -8.42 19.92
N CYS A 887 -0.68 -7.66 20.80
CA CYS A 887 -0.50 -8.04 22.20
C CYS A 887 -1.86 -8.28 22.90
N GLU A 888 -2.82 -7.37 22.71
CA GLU A 888 -4.19 -7.52 23.18
C GLU A 888 -4.89 -8.76 22.60
N ALA A 889 -4.69 -9.02 21.30
CA ALA A 889 -5.27 -10.15 20.60
C ALA A 889 -4.78 -11.50 21.14
N VAL A 890 -3.46 -11.62 21.35
CA VAL A 890 -2.81 -12.79 21.94
C VAL A 890 -3.26 -12.98 23.38
N ALA A 891 -3.35 -11.90 24.16
CA ALA A 891 -3.85 -11.91 25.55
C ALA A 891 -5.36 -12.20 25.68
N GLY A 892 -6.11 -12.25 24.57
CA GLY A 892 -7.54 -12.54 24.56
C GLY A 892 -8.45 -11.38 24.98
N ARG A 893 -7.90 -10.17 25.12
CA ARG A 893 -8.63 -8.96 25.52
C ARG A 893 -8.80 -8.02 24.32
N ILE A 894 -9.64 -8.40 23.37
CA ILE A 894 -9.75 -7.66 22.10
C ILE A 894 -10.79 -6.55 22.20
N SER A 895 -10.33 -5.29 22.19
CA SER A 895 -11.22 -4.12 22.09
C SER A 895 -11.97 -4.11 20.74
N GLY A 896 -13.13 -3.44 20.68
CA GLY A 896 -13.90 -3.32 19.43
C GLY A 896 -13.10 -2.67 18.29
N SER A 897 -12.23 -1.71 18.61
CA SER A 897 -11.33 -1.06 17.66
C SER A 897 -10.25 -2.04 17.17
N SER A 898 -9.64 -2.79 18.09
CA SER A 898 -8.60 -3.79 17.80
C SER A 898 -9.12 -4.90 16.89
N ARG A 899 -10.41 -5.29 17.00
CA ARG A 899 -11.05 -6.25 16.09
C ARG A 899 -11.07 -5.76 14.65
N ILE A 900 -11.48 -4.51 14.42
CA ILE A 900 -11.52 -3.91 13.08
C ILE A 900 -10.10 -3.83 12.52
N TRP A 901 -9.14 -3.44 13.35
CA TRP A 901 -7.73 -3.33 12.97
C TRP A 901 -7.14 -4.68 12.53
N LEU A 902 -7.44 -5.76 13.26
CA LEU A 902 -7.03 -7.13 12.90
C LEU A 902 -7.65 -7.59 11.58
N VAL A 903 -8.96 -7.36 11.38
CA VAL A 903 -9.65 -7.70 10.12
C VAL A 903 -8.99 -6.97 8.94
N MET A 904 -8.68 -5.69 9.11
CA MET A 904 -8.05 -4.90 8.06
C MET A 904 -6.64 -5.38 7.74
N CYS A 905 -5.79 -5.59 8.75
CA CYS A 905 -4.38 -5.94 8.50
C CYS A 905 -4.21 -7.35 7.93
N PHE A 906 -4.92 -8.33 8.49
CA PHE A 906 -4.89 -9.68 7.93
C PHE A 906 -5.69 -9.78 6.63
N GLY A 907 -6.65 -8.89 6.39
CA GLY A 907 -7.38 -8.77 5.12
C GLY A 907 -6.45 -8.27 4.03
N LEU A 908 -5.64 -7.25 4.31
CA LEU A 908 -4.58 -6.77 3.44
C LEU A 908 -3.52 -7.85 3.19
N LEU A 909 -3.16 -8.64 4.21
CA LEU A 909 -2.26 -9.78 4.03
C LEU A 909 -2.85 -10.85 3.09
N SER A 910 -4.16 -11.10 3.16
CA SER A 910 -4.87 -12.00 2.25
C SER A 910 -4.89 -11.47 0.81
N VAL A 911 -5.18 -10.18 0.63
CA VAL A 911 -5.12 -9.49 -0.67
C VAL A 911 -3.70 -9.58 -1.25
N TYR A 912 -2.68 -9.28 -0.43
CA TYR A 912 -1.28 -9.39 -0.81
C TYR A 912 -0.92 -10.82 -1.27
N GLY A 913 -1.36 -11.85 -0.54
CA GLY A 913 -1.16 -13.24 -0.95
C GLY A 913 -1.74 -13.55 -2.33
N THR A 914 -2.90 -12.97 -2.66
CA THR A 914 -3.54 -13.12 -3.98
C THR A 914 -2.80 -12.35 -5.08
N MET A 915 -2.36 -11.13 -4.77
CA MET A 915 -1.61 -10.29 -5.72
C MET A 915 -0.27 -10.90 -6.08
N ARG A 916 0.39 -11.47 -5.08
CA ARG A 916 1.66 -12.17 -5.22
C ARG A 916 1.40 -13.67 -5.33
N ALA A 917 0.45 -14.04 -6.17
CA ALA A 917 0.31 -15.40 -6.66
C ALA A 917 1.35 -15.68 -7.77
N VAL A 918 1.71 -16.94 -7.96
CA VAL A 918 2.45 -17.40 -9.13
C VAL A 918 1.41 -17.93 -10.12
N PRO A 919 1.28 -17.35 -11.33
CA PRO A 919 0.36 -17.84 -12.34
C PRO A 919 0.93 -19.10 -13.00
N VAL A 920 0.09 -20.13 -13.07
CA VAL A 920 0.45 -21.48 -13.50
C VAL A 920 -0.74 -22.04 -14.29
N ASP A 921 -0.63 -22.16 -15.62
CA ASP A 921 -1.72 -22.64 -16.51
C ASP A 921 -3.09 -21.94 -16.30
N GLY A 922 -3.08 -20.63 -16.06
CA GLY A 922 -4.30 -19.86 -15.78
C GLY A 922 -4.83 -19.99 -14.34
N ILE A 923 -4.10 -20.69 -13.47
CA ILE A 923 -4.39 -20.89 -12.05
C ILE A 923 -3.41 -20.06 -11.22
N LEU A 924 -3.88 -19.50 -10.11
CA LEU A 924 -3.10 -18.61 -9.26
C LEU A 924 -2.66 -19.34 -7.99
N VAL A 925 -1.41 -19.80 -7.93
CA VAL A 925 -0.84 -20.45 -6.74
C VAL A 925 -0.40 -19.38 -5.74
N ASN A 926 -0.87 -19.45 -4.49
CA ASN A 926 -0.77 -18.33 -3.55
C ASN A 926 -0.81 -18.78 -2.08
N PHE A 927 -0.73 -17.80 -1.17
CA PHE A 927 -0.86 -17.98 0.28
C PHE A 927 -2.00 -17.13 0.88
N ARG A 928 -3.05 -16.88 0.09
CA ARG A 928 -4.18 -16.00 0.44
C ARG A 928 -4.86 -16.40 1.75
N ASP A 929 -4.93 -17.70 2.03
CA ASP A 929 -5.63 -18.25 3.19
C ASP A 929 -4.87 -18.01 4.51
N LEU A 930 -3.57 -17.69 4.45
CA LEU A 930 -2.76 -17.40 5.64
C LEU A 930 -3.32 -16.24 6.47
N GLY A 931 -3.73 -15.14 5.84
CA GLY A 931 -4.30 -13.97 6.52
C GLY A 931 -5.57 -14.32 7.34
N PRO A 932 -6.62 -14.85 6.69
CA PRO A 932 -7.84 -15.29 7.37
C PRO A 932 -7.59 -16.33 8.45
N MET A 933 -6.65 -17.26 8.25
CA MET A 933 -6.29 -18.25 9.25
C MET A 933 -5.66 -17.60 10.50
N LEU A 934 -4.71 -16.68 10.33
CA LEU A 934 -4.09 -15.94 11.44
C LEU A 934 -5.12 -15.09 12.19
N ALA A 935 -5.99 -14.39 11.46
CA ALA A 935 -7.09 -13.61 12.02
C ALA A 935 -8.08 -14.47 12.81
N GLY A 936 -8.42 -15.66 12.28
CA GLY A 936 -9.25 -16.64 12.96
C GLY A 936 -8.60 -17.16 14.24
N LEU A 937 -7.31 -17.51 14.17
CA LEU A 937 -6.54 -18.00 15.32
C LEU A 937 -6.50 -16.99 16.48
N LEU A 938 -6.32 -15.70 16.18
CA LEU A 938 -6.21 -14.64 17.18
C LEU A 938 -7.56 -14.08 17.62
N GLY A 939 -8.50 -13.96 16.69
CA GLY A 939 -9.73 -13.20 16.82
C GLY A 939 -11.01 -14.02 16.91
N GLY A 940 -10.94 -15.32 16.65
CA GLY A 940 -12.09 -16.22 16.58
C GLY A 940 -12.79 -16.24 15.20
N PRO A 941 -13.84 -17.08 15.04
CA PRO A 941 -14.43 -17.40 13.74
C PRO A 941 -14.93 -16.18 12.97
N LEU A 942 -15.62 -15.25 13.65
CA LEU A 942 -16.17 -14.05 13.01
C LEU A 942 -15.07 -13.15 12.44
N ILE A 943 -13.97 -12.96 13.17
CA ILE A 943 -12.84 -12.13 12.72
C ILE A 943 -12.15 -12.82 11.54
N GLY A 944 -11.90 -14.13 11.63
CA GLY A 944 -11.35 -14.92 10.53
C GLY A 944 -12.24 -14.89 9.28
N GLY A 945 -13.56 -15.08 9.42
CA GLY A 945 -14.51 -15.05 8.32
C GLY A 945 -14.63 -13.68 7.64
N LEU A 946 -14.68 -12.58 8.42
CA LEU A 946 -14.67 -11.21 7.86
C LEU A 946 -13.35 -10.91 7.12
N THR A 947 -12.24 -11.40 7.64
CA THR A 947 -10.93 -11.29 6.97
C THR A 947 -10.91 -12.09 5.66
N GLY A 948 -11.46 -13.31 5.69
CA GLY A 948 -11.62 -14.17 4.52
C GLY A 948 -12.57 -13.58 3.47
N LEU A 949 -13.58 -12.82 3.89
CA LEU A 949 -14.47 -12.10 2.99
C LEU A 949 -13.71 -11.02 2.20
N ILE A 950 -12.80 -10.27 2.83
CA ILE A 950 -11.98 -9.27 2.14
C ILE A 950 -11.11 -9.93 1.07
N GLY A 951 -10.38 -10.99 1.43
CA GLY A 951 -9.55 -11.75 0.48
C GLY A 951 -10.38 -12.43 -0.62
N GLY A 952 -11.57 -12.93 -0.28
CA GLY A 952 -12.48 -13.58 -1.21
C GLY A 952 -13.08 -12.61 -2.23
N ILE A 953 -13.52 -11.41 -1.80
CA ILE A 953 -14.02 -10.35 -2.70
C ILE A 953 -12.91 -9.95 -3.69
N TYR A 954 -11.68 -9.79 -3.20
CA TYR A 954 -10.55 -9.49 -4.07
C TYR A 954 -10.25 -10.63 -5.06
N ARG A 955 -10.36 -11.90 -4.65
CA ARG A 955 -10.20 -13.01 -5.60
C ARG A 955 -11.31 -13.03 -6.65
N LEU A 956 -12.55 -12.70 -6.28
CA LEU A 956 -13.67 -12.61 -7.22
C LEU A 956 -13.43 -11.54 -8.28
N SER A 957 -12.88 -10.38 -7.91
CA SER A 957 -12.62 -9.29 -8.87
C SER A 957 -11.58 -9.67 -9.94
N GLN A 958 -10.66 -10.60 -9.63
CA GLN A 958 -9.69 -11.11 -10.61
C GLN A 958 -10.31 -12.04 -11.67
N GLY A 959 -11.54 -12.53 -11.48
CA GLY A 959 -12.23 -13.40 -12.44
C GLY A 959 -11.50 -14.73 -12.73
N GLY A 960 -11.97 -15.43 -13.76
CA GLY A 960 -11.50 -16.78 -14.10
C GLY A 960 -12.33 -17.88 -13.44
N TRP A 961 -12.29 -19.07 -14.02
CA TRP A 961 -13.13 -20.21 -13.62
C TRP A 961 -12.84 -20.71 -12.18
N THR A 962 -11.67 -20.39 -11.62
CA THR A 962 -11.32 -20.70 -10.23
C THR A 962 -11.71 -19.59 -9.23
N ALA A 963 -12.33 -18.48 -9.64
CA ALA A 963 -12.56 -17.32 -8.77
C ALA A 963 -13.53 -17.59 -7.62
N VAL A 964 -14.72 -18.12 -7.93
CA VAL A 964 -15.78 -18.45 -6.96
C VAL A 964 -15.33 -19.50 -5.94
N PRO A 965 -14.81 -20.69 -6.34
CA PRO A 965 -14.40 -21.72 -5.37
C PRO A 965 -13.32 -21.21 -4.42
N CYS A 966 -12.32 -20.51 -4.96
CA CYS A 966 -11.24 -19.93 -4.18
C CYS A 966 -11.72 -18.87 -3.19
N ALA A 967 -12.67 -18.02 -3.57
CA ALA A 967 -13.23 -17.01 -2.67
C ALA A 967 -14.00 -17.63 -1.50
N VAL A 968 -14.81 -18.66 -1.78
CA VAL A 968 -15.54 -19.41 -0.75
C VAL A 968 -14.56 -20.13 0.20
N ALA A 969 -13.52 -20.75 -0.36
CA ALA A 969 -12.49 -21.44 0.43
C ALA A 969 -11.77 -20.49 1.39
N THR A 970 -11.48 -19.26 0.97
CA THR A 970 -10.79 -18.27 1.81
C THR A 970 -11.65 -17.75 2.97
N ILE A 971 -12.97 -17.64 2.77
CA ILE A 971 -13.91 -17.39 3.88
C ILE A 971 -13.93 -18.58 4.84
N ALA A 972 -14.00 -19.80 4.29
CA ALA A 972 -14.00 -21.03 5.09
C ALA A 972 -12.72 -21.20 5.90
N ALA A 973 -11.55 -20.88 5.33
CA ALA A 973 -10.25 -20.92 5.99
C ALA A 973 -10.25 -20.12 7.30
N GLY A 974 -10.78 -18.90 7.28
CA GLY A 974 -10.88 -18.04 8.46
C GLY A 974 -11.88 -18.55 9.51
N LEU A 975 -13.04 -19.07 9.07
CA LEU A 975 -14.04 -19.65 9.96
C LEU A 975 -13.51 -20.91 10.67
N VAL A 976 -12.89 -21.82 9.92
CA VAL A 976 -12.31 -23.07 10.41
C VAL A 976 -11.18 -22.79 11.39
N ALA A 977 -10.23 -21.93 11.03
CA ALA A 977 -9.14 -21.55 11.93
C ALA A 977 -9.64 -20.92 13.24
N GLY A 978 -10.68 -20.08 13.16
CA GLY A 978 -11.32 -19.51 14.35
C GLY A 978 -12.05 -20.54 15.20
N GLY A 979 -12.66 -21.57 14.59
CA GLY A 979 -13.27 -22.69 15.30
C GLY A 979 -12.23 -23.50 16.07
N PHE A 980 -11.11 -23.83 15.43
CA PHE A 980 -10.00 -24.53 16.07
C PHE A 980 -9.32 -23.70 17.17
N SER A 981 -9.28 -22.37 17.03
CA SER A 981 -8.82 -21.48 18.10
C SER A 981 -9.62 -21.64 19.38
N ILE A 982 -10.96 -21.72 19.27
CA ILE A 982 -11.86 -21.96 20.40
C ILE A 982 -11.66 -23.37 20.94
N PHE A 983 -11.63 -24.38 20.06
CA PHE A 983 -11.47 -25.78 20.45
C PHE A 983 -10.16 -26.05 21.19
N TRP A 984 -9.05 -25.44 20.74
CA TRP A 984 -7.76 -25.56 21.40
C TRP A 984 -7.59 -24.63 22.60
N LYS A 985 -8.62 -23.88 23.01
CA LYS A 985 -8.55 -22.86 24.07
C LYS A 985 -7.35 -21.92 23.86
N ARG A 986 -7.07 -21.57 22.59
CA ARG A 986 -5.91 -20.77 22.17
C ARG A 986 -4.54 -21.34 22.58
N LYS A 987 -4.44 -22.64 22.87
CA LYS A 987 -3.17 -23.35 23.15
C LYS A 987 -2.48 -23.78 21.85
N LEU A 988 -1.61 -22.91 21.34
CA LEU A 988 -0.94 -23.07 20.05
C LEU A 988 0.41 -23.76 20.19
N ASN A 989 0.56 -24.89 19.49
CA ASN A 989 1.82 -25.63 19.35
C ASN A 989 2.10 -25.85 17.86
N TYR A 990 3.37 -25.96 17.48
CA TYR A 990 3.79 -26.19 16.09
C TYR A 990 3.03 -27.33 15.37
N PRO A 991 2.88 -28.56 15.93
CA PRO A 991 2.15 -29.63 15.23
C PRO A 991 0.67 -29.30 15.00
N LYS A 992 0.02 -28.58 15.92
CA LYS A 992 -1.37 -28.14 15.74
C LYS A 992 -1.50 -27.15 14.59
N LEU A 993 -0.55 -26.22 14.47
CA LEU A 993 -0.55 -25.23 13.39
C LEU A 993 -0.26 -25.86 12.03
N ILE A 994 0.69 -26.81 11.94
CA ILE A 994 0.94 -27.57 10.71
C ILE A 994 -0.31 -28.36 10.31
N PHE A 995 -0.96 -29.03 11.28
CA PHE A 995 -2.21 -29.74 11.03
C PHE A 995 -3.32 -28.79 10.52
N LEU A 996 -3.48 -27.61 11.12
CA LEU A 996 -4.47 -26.63 10.67
C LEU A 996 -4.19 -26.15 9.25
N GLY A 997 -2.94 -25.82 8.93
CA GLY A 997 -2.51 -25.42 7.58
C GLY A 997 -2.84 -26.48 6.55
N ALA A 998 -2.42 -27.72 6.79
CA ALA A 998 -2.71 -28.84 5.89
C ALA A 998 -4.22 -29.11 5.75
N LEU A 999 -4.98 -29.05 6.84
CA LEU A 999 -6.43 -29.26 6.83
C LEU A 999 -7.15 -28.22 5.96
N VAL A 1000 -6.79 -26.94 6.12
CA VAL A 1000 -7.42 -25.85 5.37
C VAL A 1000 -7.12 -25.96 3.87
N GLU A 1001 -5.87 -26.27 3.48
CA GLU A 1001 -5.52 -26.43 2.07
C GLU A 1001 -6.16 -27.66 1.43
N CYS A 1002 -6.22 -28.77 2.15
CA CYS A 1002 -6.95 -29.94 1.71
C CYS A 1002 -8.45 -29.64 1.55
N LEU A 1003 -9.05 -28.90 2.50
CA LEU A 1003 -10.45 -28.47 2.38
C LEU A 1003 -10.65 -27.55 1.16
N HIS A 1004 -9.72 -26.63 0.91
CA HIS A 1004 -9.77 -25.72 -0.23
C HIS A 1004 -9.72 -26.48 -1.56
N LEU A 1005 -8.66 -27.25 -1.82
CA LEU A 1005 -8.39 -27.81 -3.15
C LEU A 1005 -9.00 -29.20 -3.38
N LEU A 1006 -9.20 -30.02 -2.34
CA LEU A 1006 -9.76 -31.37 -2.51
C LEU A 1006 -11.27 -31.43 -2.31
N VAL A 1007 -11.88 -30.42 -1.67
CA VAL A 1007 -13.32 -30.44 -1.35
C VAL A 1007 -14.04 -29.24 -1.97
N ILE A 1008 -13.71 -28.02 -1.55
CA ILE A 1008 -14.45 -26.81 -1.96
C ILE A 1008 -14.28 -26.55 -3.46
N PHE A 1009 -13.05 -26.72 -3.97
CA PHE A 1009 -12.74 -26.49 -5.37
C PHE A 1009 -13.49 -27.44 -6.32
N PRO A 1010 -13.41 -28.78 -6.21
CA PRO A 1010 -14.14 -29.68 -7.10
C PRO A 1010 -15.66 -29.52 -7.01
N LEU A 1011 -16.20 -29.25 -5.82
CA LEU A 1011 -17.64 -29.14 -5.58
C LEU A 1011 -18.27 -27.93 -6.27
N LEU A 1012 -17.57 -26.79 -6.30
CA LEU A 1012 -18.07 -25.53 -6.85
C LEU A 1012 -17.73 -25.33 -8.34
N VAL A 1013 -16.82 -26.15 -8.87
CA VAL A 1013 -16.39 -26.10 -10.28
C VAL A 1013 -17.15 -27.10 -11.16
N TYR A 1014 -17.83 -28.08 -10.56
CA TYR A 1014 -18.66 -29.03 -11.30
C TYR A 1014 -19.73 -28.31 -12.14
N PRO A 1015 -19.89 -28.63 -13.45
CA PRO A 1015 -19.43 -29.84 -14.16
C PRO A 1015 -18.16 -29.66 -15.03
N ALA A 1016 -17.13 -28.95 -14.59
CA ALA A 1016 -15.88 -28.86 -15.37
C ALA A 1016 -15.19 -30.24 -15.56
N PRO A 1017 -14.33 -30.38 -16.60
CA PRO A 1017 -13.60 -31.62 -16.86
C PRO A 1017 -12.75 -32.09 -15.66
N LEU A 1018 -12.79 -33.39 -15.38
CA LEU A 1018 -12.04 -33.99 -14.26
C LEU A 1018 -10.52 -33.80 -14.42
N GLU A 1019 -10.02 -33.80 -15.66
CA GLU A 1019 -8.60 -33.59 -15.96
C GLU A 1019 -8.10 -32.21 -15.52
N ASP A 1020 -8.87 -31.16 -15.79
CA ASP A 1020 -8.54 -29.79 -15.37
C ASP A 1020 -8.52 -29.65 -13.84
N ILE A 1021 -9.49 -30.29 -13.16
CA ILE A 1021 -9.56 -30.31 -11.70
C ILE A 1021 -8.32 -31.02 -11.11
N MET A 1022 -7.95 -32.17 -11.67
CA MET A 1022 -6.79 -32.94 -11.19
C MET A 1022 -5.46 -32.24 -11.48
N ASN A 1023 -5.34 -31.52 -12.60
CA ASN A 1023 -4.17 -30.73 -12.94
C ASN A 1023 -3.99 -29.57 -11.93
N VAL A 1024 -5.07 -28.86 -11.59
CA VAL A 1024 -5.03 -27.81 -10.55
C VAL A 1024 -4.53 -28.38 -9.22
N ILE A 1025 -5.11 -29.49 -8.78
CA ILE A 1025 -4.76 -30.10 -7.49
C ILE A 1025 -3.28 -30.51 -7.49
N ARG A 1026 -2.81 -31.21 -8.53
CA ARG A 1026 -1.42 -31.68 -8.64
C ARG A 1026 -0.42 -30.52 -8.62
N ASN A 1027 -0.75 -29.43 -9.33
CA ASN A 1027 0.16 -28.31 -9.54
C ASN A 1027 0.15 -27.30 -8.38
N CYS A 1028 -0.98 -27.14 -7.68
CA CYS A 1028 -1.15 -26.08 -6.68
C CYS A 1028 -0.98 -26.57 -5.24
N LEU A 1029 -1.54 -27.75 -4.93
CA LEU A 1029 -1.66 -28.24 -3.55
C LEU A 1029 -0.31 -28.36 -2.83
N PRO A 1030 0.75 -28.93 -3.44
CA PRO A 1030 2.03 -29.10 -2.75
C PRO A 1030 2.64 -27.77 -2.29
N SER A 1031 2.64 -26.76 -3.17
CA SER A 1031 3.18 -25.42 -2.90
C SER A 1031 2.34 -24.64 -1.90
N MET A 1032 1.01 -24.65 -2.02
CA MET A 1032 0.13 -23.92 -1.08
C MET A 1032 0.20 -24.53 0.32
N LEU A 1033 0.22 -25.87 0.42
CA LEU A 1033 0.37 -26.59 1.68
C LEU A 1033 1.68 -26.23 2.37
N LEU A 1034 2.78 -26.22 1.63
CA LEU A 1034 4.10 -25.84 2.16
C LEU A 1034 4.08 -24.42 2.73
N VAL A 1035 3.61 -23.46 1.93
CA VAL A 1035 3.71 -22.03 2.24
C VAL A 1035 2.77 -21.64 3.38
N ASN A 1036 1.54 -22.13 3.41
CA ASN A 1036 0.59 -21.79 4.48
C ASN A 1036 0.94 -22.48 5.82
N CYS A 1037 1.47 -23.71 5.79
CA CYS A 1037 2.01 -24.34 6.99
C CYS A 1037 3.23 -23.57 7.53
N LEU A 1038 4.15 -23.18 6.64
CA LEU A 1038 5.34 -22.41 7.00
C LEU A 1038 4.97 -21.05 7.60
N GLY A 1039 4.05 -20.31 6.98
CA GLY A 1039 3.59 -19.01 7.46
C GLY A 1039 3.02 -19.06 8.88
N LEU A 1040 2.21 -20.06 9.20
CA LEU A 1040 1.68 -20.26 10.56
C LEU A 1040 2.78 -20.58 11.58
N VAL A 1041 3.75 -21.43 11.21
CA VAL A 1041 4.88 -21.79 12.06
C VAL A 1041 5.77 -20.58 12.35
N LEU A 1042 6.08 -19.79 11.31
CA LEU A 1042 6.84 -18.55 11.44
C LEU A 1042 6.14 -17.56 12.37
N PHE A 1043 4.82 -17.42 12.24
CA PHE A 1043 4.04 -16.56 13.12
C PHE A 1043 4.17 -16.96 14.60
N LEU A 1044 4.01 -18.25 14.92
CA LEU A 1044 4.18 -18.72 16.30
C LEU A 1044 5.62 -18.55 16.81
N TYR A 1045 6.61 -18.76 15.94
CA TYR A 1045 8.02 -18.49 16.28
C TYR A 1045 8.24 -17.03 16.69
N ILE A 1046 7.74 -16.09 15.88
CA ILE A 1046 7.82 -14.65 16.16
C ILE A 1046 7.17 -14.33 17.53
N LEU A 1047 5.97 -14.88 17.80
CA LEU A 1047 5.29 -14.66 19.09
C LEU A 1047 6.08 -15.19 20.30
N ARG A 1048 6.73 -16.36 20.15
CA ARG A 1048 7.56 -16.94 21.21
C ARG A 1048 8.83 -16.15 21.45
N GLU A 1049 9.50 -15.73 20.38
CA GLU A 1049 10.73 -14.93 20.46
C GLU A 1049 10.51 -13.58 21.15
N GLN A 1050 9.34 -12.96 20.93
CA GLN A 1050 8.94 -11.72 21.62
C GLN A 1050 8.47 -11.92 23.07
N GLY A 1051 8.40 -13.17 23.55
CA GLY A 1051 7.89 -13.46 24.89
C GLY A 1051 6.39 -13.26 25.07
N LEU A 1052 5.64 -13.01 23.99
CA LEU A 1052 4.18 -12.85 24.00
C LEU A 1052 3.44 -14.17 24.23
N TYR A 1053 4.12 -15.30 23.97
CA TYR A 1053 3.58 -16.64 24.13
C TYR A 1053 4.64 -17.61 24.71
N PRO A 1054 4.95 -17.57 26.02
CA PRO A 1054 6.04 -18.35 26.61
C PRO A 1054 5.80 -19.87 26.55
N GLU A 1055 6.89 -20.65 26.44
CA GLU A 1055 6.84 -22.11 26.43
C GLU A 1055 6.48 -22.66 27.83
N GLY A 1056 5.53 -23.61 27.90
CA GLY A 1056 5.19 -24.31 29.16
C GLY A 1056 3.86 -23.93 29.83
N CYS A 1057 2.92 -23.29 29.13
CA CYS A 1057 1.56 -23.01 29.63
C CYS A 1057 0.65 -24.28 29.72
N GLU A 1058 1.25 -25.39 30.18
CA GLU A 1058 0.59 -26.61 30.63
C GLU A 1058 0.45 -26.67 32.15
N LYS A 1059 1.17 -25.83 32.91
CA LYS A 1059 0.90 -25.65 34.34
C LYS A 1059 0.00 -24.46 34.58
N GLU A 1060 -1.02 -24.70 35.40
CA GLU A 1060 -2.07 -23.77 35.82
C GLU A 1060 -1.52 -22.37 36.02
N LEU A 1061 -2.20 -21.40 35.40
CA LEU A 1061 -2.01 -19.99 35.69
C LEU A 1061 -2.54 -19.77 37.12
N SER A 1062 -1.69 -19.96 38.12
CA SER A 1062 -1.92 -19.36 39.44
C SER A 1062 -1.86 -17.84 39.25
N ASP A 1063 -2.77 -17.13 39.92
CA ASP A 1063 -3.11 -15.70 39.80
C ASP A 1063 -1.97 -14.68 40.04
N GLU A 1064 -0.70 -15.04 39.86
CA GLU A 1064 0.46 -14.26 40.33
C GLU A 1064 1.35 -13.62 39.25
N ILE A 1065 0.93 -13.55 37.99
CA ILE A 1065 1.62 -12.71 36.98
C ILE A 1065 0.70 -11.55 36.56
N VAL A 1066 0.26 -10.79 37.56
CA VAL A 1066 -0.12 -9.39 37.41
C VAL A 1066 1.07 -8.54 37.86
N SER A 1067 2.08 -8.42 36.99
CA SER A 1067 3.01 -7.29 37.04
C SER A 1067 3.67 -7.11 35.68
N VAL A 1068 2.99 -6.36 34.82
CA VAL A 1068 3.69 -5.49 33.88
C VAL A 1068 4.63 -4.63 34.75
N PRO A 1069 5.94 -4.55 34.48
CA PRO A 1069 6.80 -3.66 35.25
C PRO A 1069 6.20 -2.25 35.18
N PRO A 1070 6.00 -1.57 36.32
CA PRO A 1070 5.39 -0.26 36.32
C PRO A 1070 6.30 0.69 35.54
N PHE A 1071 5.75 1.28 34.48
CA PHE A 1071 6.25 2.56 33.99
C PHE A 1071 5.97 3.59 35.08
N LEU A 1072 6.93 3.69 36.00
CA LEU A 1072 6.94 4.64 37.11
C LEU A 1072 7.06 6.06 36.56
N GLY A 1073 5.92 6.75 36.50
CA GLY A 1073 5.71 8.05 37.14
C GLY A 1073 6.27 9.29 36.43
N ARG A 1074 5.35 10.16 36.01
CA ARG A 1074 5.25 11.56 36.49
C ARG A 1074 3.84 12.06 36.23
N ASP A 1075 3.03 12.09 37.27
CA ASP A 1075 2.86 13.23 38.18
C ASP A 1075 2.10 14.38 37.51
N THR A 1076 0.79 14.31 37.65
CA THR A 1076 -0.06 15.48 37.82
C THR A 1076 0.27 16.14 39.16
N THR A 1077 0.96 17.28 39.17
CA THR A 1077 0.69 18.38 40.12
C THR A 1077 1.39 19.68 39.66
N ARG A 1078 0.57 20.74 39.58
CA ARG A 1078 0.82 22.17 39.27
C ARG A 1078 0.87 22.58 37.80
#